data_AF-B9XBZ8-F1
#
_entry.id   AF-B9XBZ8-F1
#
_cell.length_a   1.000
_cell.length_b   1.000
_cell.length_c   1.000
_cell.angle_alpha   90.00
_cell.angle_beta   90.00
_cell.angle_gamma   90.00
#
_symmetry.space_group_name_H-M   'P 1'
#
loop_
_entity.id
_entity.type
_entity.pdbx_description
1 polymer ?
#
loop_
_entity_poly.entity_id
_entity_poly.type
_entity_poly.pdbx_seq_one_letter_code
_entity_poly.pdbx_strand_id
1 'polypeptide(L)'
;MSHFGFNGARRNTGRLALCLVFILTMHWPNPASQIRAAEPEPGTIPGSQKTVLRLAIGGFSNFSDAQDLQHQDLQLGDLLAAKLSQEKGFELVERPAIELVRKEMEMSLTQLSKQADTVKAGRLLRADWLVIGSISGEKGTNFLIAKIIDAKTGVVRDLTAVPLSRTNLMSAADSLTQFTINSAKRISTIDQRIFIGIGGFEDLSINNKYPDFRKSLRAALEKTYQGTRVAIVERSMVNPLLNELRMSMGGLTETVANGSIAQPAFVLVDGCYQSYQDEQAKINLVLRFQEVGGGQEIHLLKEPPGPGLEQKVTGLINDDLKGLHQREARPARKEEAQAQLERGKERSRLPQAFNSIYPLGGYPGGGDGEAKRLRNISDAIAAFESTILLDPDNAEAKLYLAVCLLAPDINKKTAGRDYLCEVIAGSPDAHLVRLAREELVKSYFKEDDRHALELMLALARDTEDPVERARIHGLLPDPVERLHRERRLSTEEGLELYSKLFLAQCESAERLAQKGQFIEIPAVAENTFVLFGRLNDGDVVTGENYLEKFLPKVSEQHPGLAPYIWICYTEWRTYGSQAVPQPVPQPVWDRLKESLVFCRDQPEKVPQMSTFKRGFLPKLLELAVMHKVYELGEIARQIRQGKAGVDDLSQTPSDILFLEAYCESEQGKWKEALGIYESLQGHVVYAEMPMEGPWGKKGTRIFTDDAVGVCRQHLGLQPGTKSFWTEKLREKPEEPPKAFNLGAPELTIGRSIVFACDGNKIWLADGVVPFVYDLGDKQLKEVNWPVSFERNISCVTVDKERVWWGTRGNGLVQVDKRTGNYKIYDEADGLPLLNITSLGSADQGGVWVGYGKDILGGMGFIDLHTGKFVGFTPELAKSTVASRYGESSAPGNEPPRKPVLGIQQTTSNDLWIAEYTGLRHFSIAEKKWSSPSNYGLQDIFCVAANTNFAVFGGRGYDGGLVIHNINANQSAHVQIHKFLAHKMGSLALPNKWVYSLAMDGDHVWVGGLGYLALVNANTKRVEKLCELDVSFPNFDSYSSHHFQCLQIVGEDLWVGLDNQLYRLPKEGP
;
A
#
# COMPACT_ATOMS: atom_id res chain seq x y z
N MET A 1 -1.43 -7.32 6.96
CA MET A 1 -2.34 -8.48 6.88
C MET A 1 -1.95 -9.44 7.99
N SER A 2 -2.77 -9.56 9.03
CA SER A 2 -2.77 -10.70 9.95
C SER A 2 -3.90 -11.65 9.54
N HIS A 3 -3.61 -12.95 9.60
CA HIS A 3 -4.34 -14.02 8.95
C HIS A 3 -5.83 -14.14 9.33
N PHE A 4 -6.67 -14.29 8.30
CA PHE A 4 -7.75 -15.29 8.29
C PHE A 4 -7.76 -15.94 6.90
N GLY A 5 -7.12 -17.10 6.79
CA GLY A 5 -7.26 -18.00 5.65
C GLY A 5 -8.54 -18.82 5.84
N PHE A 6 -9.60 -18.46 5.11
CA PHE A 6 -10.75 -19.34 4.93
C PHE A 6 -10.39 -20.39 3.87
N ASN A 7 -10.26 -21.65 4.28
CA ASN A 7 -10.27 -22.78 3.36
C ASN A 7 -11.06 -23.95 3.94
N GLY A 8 -12.02 -24.43 3.14
CA GLY A 8 -12.92 -25.57 3.40
C GLY A 8 -14.39 -25.13 3.45
N ALA A 9 -15.27 -25.43 2.50
CA ALA A 9 -15.29 -26.53 1.55
C ALA A 9 -16.03 -26.16 0.25
N ARG A 10 -15.42 -26.49 -0.89
CA ARG A 10 -16.12 -26.66 -2.17
C ARG A 10 -16.85 -28.01 -2.18
N ARG A 11 -18.15 -28.00 -2.44
CA ARG A 11 -18.84 -29.05 -3.19
C ARG A 11 -19.73 -28.39 -4.24
N ASN A 12 -19.36 -28.59 -5.51
CA ASN A 12 -20.20 -29.10 -6.61
C ASN A 12 -21.72 -29.02 -6.38
N THR A 13 -22.58 -28.53 -7.27
CA THR A 13 -22.55 -28.49 -8.74
C THR A 13 -23.77 -27.69 -9.20
N GLY A 14 -23.68 -26.99 -10.34
CA GLY A 14 -24.85 -26.38 -10.97
C GLY A 14 -25.82 -27.42 -11.56
N ARG A 15 -27.11 -27.07 -11.55
CA ARG A 15 -28.20 -27.39 -12.51
C ARG A 15 -29.52 -27.50 -11.75
N LEU A 16 -30.41 -26.54 -11.99
CA LEU A 16 -31.82 -26.78 -12.35
C LEU A 16 -32.45 -25.45 -12.75
N ALA A 17 -32.37 -25.17 -14.05
CA ALA A 17 -33.34 -24.35 -14.73
C ALA A 17 -34.52 -25.25 -15.15
N LEU A 18 -35.70 -24.63 -15.23
CA LEU A 18 -36.96 -25.02 -15.86
C LEU A 18 -38.06 -25.76 -15.05
N CYS A 19 -39.23 -25.09 -15.14
CA CYS A 19 -40.60 -25.58 -15.24
C CYS A 19 -41.43 -25.78 -13.96
N LEU A 20 -42.38 -24.85 -13.74
CA LEU A 20 -43.80 -25.18 -13.88
C LEU A 20 -44.64 -23.93 -14.18
N VAL A 21 -45.19 -23.93 -15.41
CA VAL A 21 -46.32 -23.15 -15.91
C VAL A 21 -47.58 -23.99 -15.69
N PHE A 22 -48.67 -23.41 -15.18
CA PHE A 22 -50.08 -23.77 -15.45
C PHE A 22 -50.97 -22.66 -14.83
N ILE A 23 -51.43 -21.67 -15.59
CA ILE A 23 -52.71 -21.58 -16.33
C ILE A 23 -53.94 -21.76 -15.43
N LEU A 24 -54.68 -20.67 -15.21
CA LEU A 24 -56.14 -20.64 -15.29
C LEU A 24 -56.60 -19.28 -15.84
N THR A 25 -57.16 -19.37 -17.04
CA THR A 25 -57.84 -18.35 -17.84
C THR A 25 -59.24 -18.07 -17.31
N MET A 26 -59.65 -16.79 -17.23
CA MET A 26 -61.04 -16.37 -17.45
C MET A 26 -61.09 -15.00 -18.14
N HIS A 27 -62.07 -14.88 -19.03
CA HIS A 27 -62.24 -13.90 -20.11
C HIS A 27 -62.81 -12.53 -19.68
N TRP A 28 -62.44 -11.50 -20.48
CA TRP A 28 -63.16 -10.28 -20.97
C TRP A 28 -64.51 -9.87 -20.27
N PRO A 29 -64.87 -8.56 -20.12
CA PRO A 29 -64.88 -7.71 -21.30
C PRO A 29 -64.56 -6.21 -21.25
N ASN A 30 -64.04 -5.76 -22.40
CA ASN A 30 -64.10 -4.41 -22.97
C ASN A 30 -65.53 -3.84 -22.93
N PRO A 31 -65.68 -2.56 -22.57
CA PRO A 31 -66.55 -1.71 -23.39
C PRO A 31 -65.85 -0.40 -23.74
N ALA A 32 -65.69 -0.20 -25.04
CA ALA A 32 -65.69 1.13 -25.62
C ALA A 32 -67.13 1.65 -25.65
N SER A 33 -67.39 2.78 -24.98
CA SER A 33 -68.40 3.75 -25.41
C SER A 33 -68.17 5.13 -24.78
N GLN A 34 -67.81 6.06 -25.67
CA GLN A 34 -68.28 7.45 -25.74
C GLN A 34 -68.69 8.15 -24.43
N ILE A 35 -67.81 9.04 -23.95
CA ILE A 35 -68.24 10.32 -23.38
C ILE A 35 -67.47 11.43 -24.12
N ARG A 36 -68.22 12.24 -24.85
CA ARG A 36 -67.76 13.47 -25.52
C ARG A 36 -67.13 14.40 -24.48
N ALA A 37 -65.84 14.65 -24.57
CA ALA A 37 -65.23 15.85 -24.02
C ALA A 37 -65.32 16.95 -25.09
N ALA A 38 -65.90 18.09 -24.71
CA ALA A 38 -66.08 19.25 -25.56
C ALA A 38 -64.72 19.73 -26.14
N GLU A 39 -64.74 20.08 -27.42
CA GLU A 39 -63.67 20.85 -28.05
C GLU A 39 -63.40 22.12 -27.22
N PRO A 40 -62.16 22.41 -26.81
CA PRO A 40 -61.82 23.77 -26.48
C PRO A 40 -61.85 24.54 -27.81
N GLU A 41 -62.71 25.55 -27.88
CA GLU A 41 -62.67 26.56 -28.93
C GLU A 41 -61.23 27.02 -29.19
N PRO A 42 -60.87 27.41 -30.43
CA PRO A 42 -59.57 28.01 -30.72
C PRO A 42 -59.47 29.34 -29.99
N GLY A 43 -59.04 29.28 -28.72
CA GLY A 43 -58.55 30.42 -27.96
C GLY A 43 -57.35 30.95 -28.71
N THR A 44 -57.57 32.05 -29.42
CA THR A 44 -56.55 32.91 -30.00
C THR A 44 -55.28 32.91 -29.16
N ILE A 45 -54.20 32.34 -29.71
CA ILE A 45 -52.85 32.53 -29.20
C ILE A 45 -52.63 34.05 -29.15
N PRO A 46 -52.46 34.68 -27.97
CA PRO A 46 -52.00 36.05 -27.92
C PRO A 46 -50.59 36.02 -28.51
N GLY A 47 -50.41 36.78 -29.60
CA GLY A 47 -49.19 36.75 -30.39
C GLY A 47 -47.94 36.84 -29.52
N SER A 48 -46.89 36.12 -29.92
CA SER A 48 -45.54 36.29 -29.41
C SER A 48 -45.07 37.71 -29.74
N GLN A 49 -45.48 38.69 -28.94
CA GLN A 49 -44.75 39.93 -28.83
C GLN A 49 -43.36 39.55 -28.35
N LYS A 50 -42.33 39.87 -29.14
CA LYS A 50 -40.97 40.01 -28.63
C LYS A 50 -41.02 41.07 -27.53
N THR A 51 -41.25 40.66 -26.29
CA THR A 51 -41.14 41.52 -25.12
C THR A 51 -39.66 41.80 -24.94
N VAL A 52 -39.27 43.04 -25.27
CA VAL A 52 -37.98 43.59 -24.88
C VAL A 52 -37.93 43.53 -23.34
N LEU A 53 -36.93 42.86 -22.78
CA LEU A 53 -36.79 42.69 -21.35
C LEU A 53 -36.16 43.93 -20.73
N ARG A 54 -36.84 44.55 -19.76
CA ARG A 54 -36.24 45.66 -19.03
C ARG A 54 -35.28 45.15 -17.96
N LEU A 55 -33.99 45.46 -18.09
CA LEU A 55 -32.90 44.89 -17.30
C LEU A 55 -32.23 45.96 -16.43
N ALA A 56 -32.16 45.73 -15.12
CA ALA A 56 -31.33 46.53 -14.22
C ALA A 56 -30.01 45.79 -13.94
N ILE A 57 -28.89 46.48 -14.08
CA ILE A 57 -27.56 45.96 -13.70
C ILE A 57 -27.19 46.62 -12.38
N GLY A 58 -27.21 45.84 -11.30
CA GLY A 58 -26.77 46.30 -9.98
C GLY A 58 -25.27 46.11 -9.77
N GLY A 59 -24.81 46.43 -8.56
CA GLY A 59 -23.42 46.23 -8.17
C GLY A 59 -23.03 44.76 -8.03
N PHE A 60 -21.76 44.47 -8.26
CA PHE A 60 -21.16 43.15 -8.17
C PHE A 60 -20.34 42.94 -6.88
N SER A 61 -20.24 43.94 -6.01
CA SER A 61 -19.54 43.83 -4.73
C SER A 61 -20.50 43.73 -3.53
N ASN A 62 -20.29 42.74 -2.67
CA ASN A 62 -20.86 42.69 -1.32
C ASN A 62 -19.79 43.22 -0.36
N PHE A 63 -20.04 44.37 0.29
CA PHE A 63 -19.33 44.88 1.47
C PHE A 63 -17.89 44.37 1.67
N SER A 64 -16.90 45.04 1.07
CA SER A 64 -15.49 44.90 1.46
C SER A 64 -14.79 46.26 1.38
N ASP A 65 -14.07 46.64 2.44
CA ASP A 65 -13.37 47.93 2.62
C ASP A 65 -12.15 48.15 1.69
N ALA A 66 -11.91 47.27 0.71
CA ALA A 66 -10.81 47.38 -0.22
C ALA A 66 -11.19 48.29 -1.42
N GLN A 67 -10.66 49.51 -1.45
CA GLN A 67 -10.85 50.49 -2.53
C GLN A 67 -10.58 49.94 -3.95
N ASP A 68 -9.66 48.97 -4.06
CA ASP A 68 -9.27 48.34 -5.33
C ASP A 68 -10.37 47.49 -5.99
N LEU A 69 -11.29 46.90 -5.20
CA LEU A 69 -12.40 46.08 -5.72
C LEU A 69 -13.59 46.94 -6.18
N GLN A 70 -13.78 48.11 -5.56
CA GLN A 70 -14.84 49.06 -5.94
C GLN A 70 -14.61 49.62 -7.36
N HIS A 71 -13.36 49.96 -7.71
CA HIS A 71 -13.03 50.42 -9.06
C HIS A 71 -13.27 49.36 -10.14
N GLN A 72 -13.04 48.08 -9.83
CA GLN A 72 -13.29 46.96 -10.76
C GLN A 72 -14.79 46.71 -10.96
N ASP A 73 -15.58 46.83 -9.89
CA ASP A 73 -17.05 46.70 -9.93
C ASP A 73 -17.66 47.75 -10.88
N LEU A 74 -17.27 49.03 -10.70
CA LEU A 74 -17.68 50.14 -11.55
C LEU A 74 -17.38 49.88 -13.04
N GLN A 75 -16.13 49.51 -13.36
CA GLN A 75 -15.70 49.26 -14.73
C GLN A 75 -16.42 48.07 -15.36
N LEU A 76 -16.63 47.00 -14.60
CA LEU A 76 -17.31 45.80 -15.09
C LEU A 76 -18.79 46.06 -15.39
N GLY A 77 -19.47 46.81 -14.52
CA GLY A 77 -20.86 47.23 -14.73
C GLY A 77 -21.03 48.10 -15.99
N ASP A 78 -20.12 49.06 -16.22
CA ASP A 78 -20.15 49.92 -17.40
C ASP A 78 -19.88 49.13 -18.70
N LEU A 79 -18.91 48.21 -18.68
CA LEU A 79 -18.62 47.34 -19.83
C LEU A 79 -19.81 46.44 -20.16
N LEU A 80 -20.47 45.88 -19.15
CA LEU A 80 -21.64 45.03 -19.33
C LEU A 80 -22.84 45.84 -19.89
N ALA A 81 -23.09 47.04 -19.36
CA ALA A 81 -24.14 47.92 -19.86
C ALA A 81 -23.88 48.37 -21.31
N ALA A 82 -22.63 48.73 -21.63
CA ALA A 82 -22.24 49.13 -22.99
C ALA A 82 -22.44 47.98 -24.01
N LYS A 83 -22.22 46.73 -23.61
CA LYS A 83 -22.43 45.55 -24.47
C LYS A 83 -23.92 45.20 -24.60
N LEU A 84 -24.66 45.13 -23.48
CA LEU A 84 -26.07 44.74 -23.49
C LEU A 84 -26.99 45.82 -24.10
N SER A 85 -26.62 47.09 -24.08
CA SER A 85 -27.37 48.16 -24.76
C SER A 85 -27.38 48.03 -26.29
N GLN A 86 -26.43 47.29 -26.87
CA GLN A 86 -26.36 47.03 -28.31
C GLN A 86 -27.27 45.85 -28.73
N GLU A 87 -27.83 45.11 -27.78
CA GLU A 87 -28.67 43.94 -28.02
C GLU A 87 -30.15 44.33 -28.11
N LYS A 88 -30.80 44.00 -29.24
CA LYS A 88 -32.22 44.35 -29.50
C LYS A 88 -33.24 43.71 -28.55
N GLY A 89 -32.81 42.83 -27.66
CA GLY A 89 -33.66 42.09 -26.72
C GLY A 89 -33.78 42.73 -25.33
N PHE A 90 -32.99 43.77 -25.02
CA PHE A 90 -32.92 44.36 -23.69
C PHE A 90 -33.15 45.87 -23.71
N GLU A 91 -33.85 46.37 -22.70
CA GLU A 91 -33.96 47.79 -22.37
C GLU A 91 -33.26 48.01 -21.01
N LEU A 92 -32.12 48.69 -20.98
CA LEU A 92 -31.37 48.87 -19.74
C LEU A 92 -31.94 50.00 -18.89
N VAL A 93 -32.03 49.78 -17.57
CA VAL A 93 -32.35 50.84 -16.62
C VAL A 93 -31.16 51.79 -16.48
N GLU A 94 -31.41 53.09 -16.56
CA GLU A 94 -30.36 54.10 -16.43
C GLU A 94 -29.71 54.08 -15.04
N ARG A 95 -28.38 54.16 -15.01
CA ARG A 95 -27.57 54.10 -13.79
C ARG A 95 -27.97 55.11 -12.70
N PRO A 96 -28.29 56.39 -12.99
CA PRO A 96 -28.73 57.34 -11.97
C PRO A 96 -30.00 56.89 -11.24
N ALA A 97 -30.92 56.21 -11.94
CA ALA A 97 -32.14 55.67 -11.32
C ALA A 97 -31.81 54.52 -10.35
N ILE A 98 -30.82 53.68 -10.70
CA ILE A 98 -30.32 52.59 -9.84
C ILE A 98 -29.69 53.15 -8.56
N GLU A 99 -28.86 54.19 -8.67
CA GLU A 99 -28.20 54.82 -7.52
C GLU A 99 -29.17 55.55 -6.58
N LEU A 100 -30.20 56.18 -7.14
CA LEU A 100 -31.22 56.90 -6.38
C LEU A 100 -32.07 55.92 -5.54
N VAL A 101 -32.48 54.81 -6.14
CA VAL A 101 -33.17 53.70 -5.44
C VAL A 101 -32.27 53.06 -4.38
N ARG A 102 -30.98 52.84 -4.68
CA ARG A 102 -30.00 52.30 -3.72
C ARG A 102 -29.87 53.19 -2.48
N LYS A 103 -29.72 54.50 -2.68
CA LYS A 103 -29.57 55.49 -1.59
C LYS A 103 -30.84 55.59 -0.74
N GLU A 104 -32.01 55.50 -1.35
CA GLU A 104 -33.30 55.48 -0.66
C GLU A 104 -33.49 54.20 0.19
N MET A 105 -33.02 53.06 -0.31
CA MET A 105 -33.05 51.79 0.42
C MET A 105 -32.06 51.73 1.60
N GLU A 106 -30.85 52.27 1.44
CA GLU A 106 -29.84 52.38 2.52
C GLU A 106 -30.35 53.19 3.72
N MET A 107 -31.19 54.20 3.48
CA MET A 107 -31.77 55.04 4.54
C MET A 107 -32.95 54.38 5.28
N SER A 108 -33.44 53.22 4.83
CA SER A 108 -34.76 52.69 5.22
C SER A 108 -34.77 51.40 6.05
N LEU A 109 -33.64 50.74 6.36
CA LEU A 109 -33.68 49.35 6.88
C LEU A 109 -32.81 49.03 8.10
N THR A 110 -33.50 48.66 9.18
CA THR A 110 -33.06 47.77 10.28
C THR A 110 -33.44 46.32 9.96
N GLN A 111 -32.46 45.42 9.88
CA GLN A 111 -32.54 43.95 10.04
C GLN A 111 -33.74 43.16 9.41
N LEU A 112 -34.12 43.42 8.16
CA LEU A 112 -35.02 42.54 7.39
C LEU A 112 -34.34 42.06 6.09
N SER A 113 -34.76 40.89 5.59
CA SER A 113 -34.01 40.03 4.67
C SER A 113 -33.72 40.63 3.28
N LYS A 114 -32.52 40.35 2.74
CA LYS A 114 -31.99 40.83 1.43
C LYS A 114 -32.90 40.61 0.21
N GLN A 115 -33.88 39.70 0.30
CA GLN A 115 -34.76 39.34 -0.82
C GLN A 115 -35.95 40.31 -0.97
N ALA A 116 -36.54 40.76 0.14
CA ALA A 116 -37.60 41.77 0.13
C ALA A 116 -37.09 43.09 -0.46
N ASP A 117 -35.84 43.44 -0.15
CA ASP A 117 -35.13 44.58 -0.69
C ASP A 117 -34.93 44.47 -2.21
N THR A 118 -34.60 43.27 -2.70
CA THR A 118 -34.40 43.03 -4.13
C THR A 118 -35.71 43.16 -4.92
N VAL A 119 -36.83 42.65 -4.39
CA VAL A 119 -38.17 42.82 -5.00
C VAL A 119 -38.61 44.29 -4.97
N LYS A 120 -38.35 44.98 -3.85
CA LYS A 120 -38.66 46.41 -3.70
C LYS A 120 -37.84 47.26 -4.67
N ALA A 121 -36.55 46.98 -4.80
CA ALA A 121 -35.66 47.60 -5.79
C ALA A 121 -36.15 47.37 -7.22
N GLY A 122 -36.52 46.12 -7.55
CA GLY A 122 -37.05 45.75 -8.86
C GLY A 122 -38.32 46.51 -9.24
N ARG A 123 -39.27 46.63 -8.29
CA ARG A 123 -40.50 47.41 -8.46
C ARG A 123 -40.23 48.91 -8.65
N LEU A 124 -39.32 49.49 -7.86
CA LEU A 124 -38.94 50.91 -7.96
C LEU A 124 -38.24 51.22 -9.30
N LEU A 125 -37.38 50.31 -9.77
CA LEU A 125 -36.67 50.44 -11.04
C LEU A 125 -37.52 50.07 -12.26
N ARG A 126 -38.74 49.53 -12.05
CA ARG A 126 -39.61 48.94 -13.07
C ARG A 126 -38.86 47.94 -13.96
N ALA A 127 -37.88 47.25 -13.40
CA ALA A 127 -37.13 46.23 -14.11
C ALA A 127 -37.98 44.96 -14.22
N ASP A 128 -37.83 44.20 -15.30
CA ASP A 128 -38.28 42.82 -15.35
C ASP A 128 -37.26 41.92 -14.68
N TRP A 129 -35.96 42.12 -14.96
CA TRP A 129 -34.86 41.34 -14.40
C TRP A 129 -33.78 42.23 -13.76
N LEU A 130 -33.15 41.72 -12.71
CA LEU A 130 -31.96 42.29 -12.08
C LEU A 130 -30.76 41.38 -12.28
N VAL A 131 -29.69 41.89 -12.88
CA VAL A 131 -28.37 41.26 -12.88
C VAL A 131 -27.58 41.83 -11.72
N ILE A 132 -27.28 41.01 -10.74
CA ILE A 132 -26.43 41.40 -9.60
C ILE A 132 -25.40 40.33 -9.35
N GLY A 133 -24.35 40.64 -8.61
CA GLY A 133 -23.39 39.62 -8.23
C GLY A 133 -22.60 39.95 -6.99
N SER A 134 -21.73 39.03 -6.63
CA SER A 134 -20.80 39.15 -5.53
C SER A 134 -19.43 38.69 -6.01
N ILE A 135 -18.43 39.54 -5.79
CA ILE A 135 -17.03 39.16 -5.96
C ILE A 135 -16.63 38.34 -4.73
N SER A 136 -16.13 37.14 -4.98
CA SER A 136 -15.61 36.22 -3.97
C SER A 136 -14.18 35.85 -4.35
N GLY A 137 -13.30 35.72 -3.36
CA GLY A 137 -11.90 35.38 -3.58
C GLY A 137 -11.35 34.48 -2.48
N GLU A 138 -10.61 33.46 -2.89
CA GLU A 138 -9.73 32.67 -2.03
C GLU A 138 -8.38 32.44 -2.74
N LYS A 139 -7.28 32.50 -1.97
CA LYS A 139 -5.92 32.05 -2.35
C LYS A 139 -5.49 32.38 -3.81
N GLY A 140 -5.65 33.63 -4.25
CA GLY A 140 -5.00 34.15 -5.47
C GLY A 140 -5.82 34.16 -6.76
N THR A 141 -7.08 33.73 -6.74
CA THR A 141 -8.02 33.86 -7.88
C THR A 141 -9.33 34.48 -7.41
N ASN A 142 -9.68 35.66 -7.94
CA ASN A 142 -10.98 36.29 -7.69
C ASN A 142 -11.98 35.75 -8.72
N PHE A 143 -13.22 35.58 -8.30
CA PHE A 143 -14.33 35.18 -9.17
C PHE A 143 -15.53 36.06 -8.89
N LEU A 144 -16.30 36.34 -9.94
CA LEU A 144 -17.59 36.97 -9.84
C LEU A 144 -18.68 35.90 -9.90
N ILE A 145 -19.51 35.83 -8.87
CA ILE A 145 -20.77 35.08 -8.92
C ILE A 145 -21.86 36.06 -9.34
N ALA A 146 -22.44 35.86 -10.52
CA ALA A 146 -23.51 36.70 -11.04
C ALA A 146 -24.82 35.92 -11.11
N LYS A 147 -25.92 36.57 -10.72
CA LYS A 147 -27.27 36.02 -10.71
C LYS A 147 -28.25 36.94 -11.43
N ILE A 148 -29.21 36.32 -12.10
CA ILE A 148 -30.37 36.98 -12.70
C ILE A 148 -31.54 36.72 -11.79
N ILE A 149 -32.17 37.79 -11.32
CA ILE A 149 -33.31 37.73 -10.42
C ILE A 149 -34.53 38.28 -11.14
N ASP A 150 -35.65 37.57 -11.02
CA ASP A 150 -36.94 38.09 -11.43
C ASP A 150 -37.36 39.24 -10.50
N ALA A 151 -37.48 40.45 -11.04
CA ALA A 151 -37.75 41.65 -10.26
C ALA A 151 -39.16 41.68 -9.63
N LYS A 152 -40.10 40.86 -10.13
CA LYS A 152 -41.49 40.81 -9.66
C LYS A 152 -41.66 39.84 -8.50
N THR A 153 -40.93 38.73 -8.53
CA THR A 153 -41.03 37.61 -7.58
C THR A 153 -39.84 37.49 -6.63
N GLY A 154 -38.70 38.09 -6.96
CA GLY A 154 -37.47 37.97 -6.16
C GLY A 154 -36.80 36.61 -6.28
N VAL A 155 -37.27 35.76 -7.20
CA VAL A 155 -36.74 34.42 -7.44
C VAL A 155 -35.50 34.52 -8.32
N VAL A 156 -34.43 33.84 -7.94
CA VAL A 156 -33.24 33.68 -8.78
C VAL A 156 -33.63 32.81 -9.99
N ARG A 157 -33.53 33.39 -11.19
CA ARG A 157 -33.85 32.72 -12.46
C ARG A 157 -32.65 31.97 -13.03
N ASP A 158 -31.46 32.55 -12.92
CA ASP A 158 -30.24 31.95 -13.44
C ASP A 158 -29.03 32.42 -12.63
N LEU A 159 -27.96 31.62 -12.64
CA LEU A 159 -26.74 31.81 -11.85
C LEU A 159 -25.52 31.40 -12.69
N THR A 160 -24.41 32.13 -12.55
CA THR A 160 -23.14 31.83 -13.20
C THR A 160 -21.95 32.26 -12.33
N ALA A 161 -20.79 31.63 -12.53
CA ALA A 161 -19.53 32.06 -11.96
C ALA A 161 -18.55 32.39 -13.09
N VAL A 162 -17.88 33.53 -12.99
CA VAL A 162 -16.95 34.04 -14.01
C VAL A 162 -15.61 34.38 -13.35
N PRO A 163 -14.46 33.87 -13.84
CA PRO A 163 -13.14 34.26 -13.35
C PRO A 163 -12.90 35.76 -13.52
N LEU A 164 -12.42 36.41 -12.46
CA LEU A 164 -12.19 37.86 -12.44
C LEU A 164 -10.75 38.19 -12.02
N SER A 165 -10.05 38.95 -12.83
CA SER A 165 -8.72 39.48 -12.57
C SER A 165 -8.55 40.84 -13.25
N ARG A 166 -7.54 41.61 -12.82
CA ARG A 166 -7.24 42.91 -13.45
C ARG A 166 -6.97 42.80 -14.96
N THR A 167 -6.45 41.66 -15.42
CA THR A 167 -6.07 41.45 -16.82
C THR A 167 -7.18 40.87 -17.69
N ASN A 168 -8.32 40.44 -17.12
CA ASN A 168 -9.37 39.73 -17.86
C ASN A 168 -10.77 40.38 -17.82
N LEU A 169 -10.90 41.60 -17.29
CA LEU A 169 -12.18 42.32 -17.14
C LEU A 169 -13.07 42.32 -18.39
N MET A 170 -12.48 42.50 -19.58
CA MET A 170 -13.22 42.48 -20.84
C MET A 170 -13.83 41.09 -21.13
N SER A 171 -13.05 40.03 -20.92
CA SER A 171 -13.50 38.64 -21.10
C SER A 171 -14.58 38.26 -20.08
N ALA A 172 -14.47 38.77 -18.84
CA ALA A 172 -15.50 38.62 -17.83
C ALA A 172 -16.82 39.31 -18.25
N ALA A 173 -16.74 40.55 -18.76
CA ALA A 173 -17.89 41.27 -19.29
C ALA A 173 -18.54 40.56 -20.50
N ASP A 174 -17.73 40.00 -21.40
CA ASP A 174 -18.22 39.17 -22.52
C ASP A 174 -18.98 37.94 -22.03
N SER A 175 -18.42 37.25 -21.04
CA SER A 175 -19.03 36.07 -20.43
C SER A 175 -20.37 36.38 -19.74
N LEU A 176 -20.45 37.51 -19.02
CA LEU A 176 -21.68 37.98 -18.37
C LEU A 176 -22.73 38.44 -19.40
N THR A 177 -22.29 39.08 -20.48
CA THR A 177 -23.16 39.50 -21.59
C THR A 177 -23.81 38.27 -22.23
N GLN A 178 -22.99 37.25 -22.56
CA GLN A 178 -23.48 36.00 -23.12
C GLN A 178 -24.36 35.23 -22.15
N PHE A 179 -24.02 35.20 -20.86
CA PHE A 179 -24.88 34.63 -19.81
C PHE A 179 -26.26 35.28 -19.84
N THR A 180 -26.33 36.61 -19.77
CA THR A 180 -27.59 37.37 -19.76
C THR A 180 -28.41 37.14 -21.04
N ILE A 181 -27.78 37.19 -22.22
CA ILE A 181 -28.44 36.91 -23.50
C ILE A 181 -29.01 35.48 -23.53
N ASN A 182 -28.23 34.49 -23.09
CA ASN A 182 -28.65 33.09 -23.17
C ASN A 182 -29.72 32.75 -22.12
N SER A 183 -29.73 33.41 -20.96
CA SER A 183 -30.83 33.30 -20.00
C SER A 183 -32.11 33.91 -20.57
N ALA A 184 -32.02 35.03 -21.30
CA ALA A 184 -33.16 35.63 -22.00
C ALA A 184 -33.69 34.79 -23.17
N LYS A 185 -32.83 34.07 -23.89
CA LYS A 185 -33.29 33.13 -24.94
C LYS A 185 -34.06 31.94 -24.38
N ARG A 186 -33.89 31.62 -23.09
CA ARG A 186 -34.50 30.47 -22.40
C ARG A 186 -35.85 30.77 -21.74
N ILE A 187 -36.42 31.95 -21.96
CA ILE A 187 -37.72 32.38 -21.37
C ILE A 187 -38.87 31.38 -21.62
N SER A 188 -38.75 30.47 -22.60
CA SER A 188 -39.78 29.47 -22.92
C SER A 188 -39.60 28.06 -22.33
N THR A 189 -38.45 27.68 -21.75
CA THR A 189 -38.25 26.34 -21.18
C THR A 189 -37.62 26.40 -19.78
N ILE A 190 -38.25 25.75 -18.80
CA ILE A 190 -37.76 25.60 -17.42
C ILE A 190 -36.65 24.52 -17.42
N ASP A 191 -35.56 24.75 -18.15
CA ASP A 191 -34.41 23.87 -18.11
C ASP A 191 -33.55 24.17 -16.89
N GLN A 192 -33.41 23.19 -16.01
CA GLN A 192 -32.56 23.24 -14.83
C GLN A 192 -31.11 23.60 -15.23
N ARG A 193 -30.54 24.66 -14.63
CA ARG A 193 -29.11 25.02 -14.80
C ARG A 193 -28.24 23.92 -14.20
N ILE A 194 -27.13 23.58 -14.84
CA ILE A 194 -26.23 22.52 -14.37
C ILE A 194 -24.83 23.09 -14.19
N PHE A 195 -24.27 22.95 -12.99
CA PHE A 195 -22.88 23.29 -12.71
C PHE A 195 -22.05 22.01 -12.67
N ILE A 196 -21.05 21.93 -13.55
CA ILE A 196 -20.06 20.87 -13.53
C ILE A 196 -18.79 21.43 -12.89
N GLY A 197 -18.53 21.03 -11.65
CA GLY A 197 -17.28 21.25 -10.96
C GLY A 197 -16.23 20.26 -11.45
N ILE A 198 -15.24 20.75 -12.19
CA ILE A 198 -14.10 19.92 -12.61
C ILE A 198 -13.11 19.81 -11.45
N GLY A 199 -12.94 18.58 -10.97
CA GLY A 199 -12.00 18.22 -9.92
C GLY A 199 -10.58 17.99 -10.43
N GLY A 200 -9.77 17.32 -9.60
CA GLY A 200 -8.42 16.90 -9.95
C GLY A 200 -8.44 15.61 -10.77
N PHE A 201 -7.64 15.57 -11.84
CA PHE A 201 -7.33 14.34 -12.56
C PHE A 201 -5.95 13.88 -12.10
N GLU A 202 -5.91 12.77 -11.36
CA GLU A 202 -4.63 12.21 -10.87
C GLU A 202 -3.88 11.55 -12.02
N ASP A 203 -2.60 11.88 -12.14
CA ASP A 203 -1.67 11.20 -13.05
C ASP A 203 -1.08 9.96 -12.37
N LEU A 204 -1.46 8.80 -12.88
CA LEU A 204 -1.02 7.49 -12.44
C LEU A 204 0.10 6.91 -13.33
N SER A 205 0.55 7.67 -14.33
CA SER A 205 1.69 7.31 -15.18
C SER A 205 2.95 7.13 -14.33
N ILE A 206 3.94 6.38 -14.83
CA ILE A 206 5.27 6.38 -14.21
C ILE A 206 5.97 7.71 -14.53
N ASN A 207 5.97 8.12 -15.80
CA ASN A 207 6.42 9.44 -16.26
C ASN A 207 5.23 10.25 -16.84
N ASN A 208 5.10 11.52 -16.47
CA ASN A 208 4.02 12.39 -16.94
C ASN A 208 4.34 12.97 -18.32
N LYS A 209 3.95 12.27 -19.39
CA LYS A 209 4.12 12.75 -20.78
C LYS A 209 3.16 13.89 -21.14
N TYR A 210 2.07 14.07 -20.40
CA TYR A 210 0.98 14.98 -20.74
C TYR A 210 0.60 15.90 -19.56
N PRO A 211 1.53 16.73 -19.05
CA PRO A 211 1.30 17.54 -17.85
C PRO A 211 0.15 18.54 -18.01
N ASP A 212 -0.10 19.00 -19.24
CA ASP A 212 -1.17 19.95 -19.58
C ASP A 212 -2.52 19.30 -19.92
N PHE A 213 -2.65 17.98 -19.82
CA PHE A 213 -3.89 17.27 -20.17
C PHE A 213 -5.10 17.82 -19.42
N ARG A 214 -4.99 18.00 -18.09
CA ARG A 214 -6.07 18.55 -17.25
C ARG A 214 -6.50 19.94 -17.73
N LYS A 215 -5.53 20.81 -18.02
CA LYS A 215 -5.78 22.19 -18.45
C LYS A 215 -6.46 22.22 -19.81
N SER A 216 -6.01 21.37 -20.73
CA SER A 216 -6.54 21.27 -22.09
C SER A 216 -7.97 20.72 -22.09
N LEU A 217 -8.23 19.64 -21.34
CA LEU A 217 -9.57 19.06 -21.22
C LEU A 217 -10.58 20.06 -20.63
N ARG A 218 -10.19 20.77 -19.57
CA ARG A 218 -11.03 21.82 -18.97
C ARG A 218 -11.38 22.91 -20.00
N ALA A 219 -10.38 23.44 -20.69
CA ALA A 219 -10.58 24.50 -21.69
C ALA A 219 -11.50 24.03 -22.84
N ALA A 220 -11.36 22.77 -23.26
CA ALA A 220 -12.22 22.16 -24.28
C ALA A 220 -13.69 22.05 -23.81
N LEU A 221 -13.92 21.64 -22.55
CA LEU A 221 -15.26 21.58 -21.96
C LEU A 221 -15.86 22.98 -21.78
N GLU A 222 -15.09 23.95 -21.30
CA GLU A 222 -15.52 25.35 -21.17
C GLU A 222 -15.98 25.91 -22.52
N LYS A 223 -15.19 25.68 -23.58
CA LYS A 223 -15.53 26.10 -24.94
C LYS A 223 -16.78 25.39 -25.47
N THR A 224 -16.92 24.08 -25.21
CA THR A 224 -18.02 23.27 -25.75
C THR A 224 -19.37 23.62 -25.13
N TYR A 225 -19.38 23.90 -23.82
CA TYR A 225 -20.59 24.26 -23.09
C TYR A 225 -20.86 25.77 -23.05
N GLN A 226 -20.01 26.58 -23.68
CA GLN A 226 -20.17 28.02 -23.74
C GLN A 226 -21.56 28.39 -24.30
N GLY A 227 -22.33 29.15 -23.51
CA GLY A 227 -23.68 29.58 -23.87
C GLY A 227 -24.80 28.55 -23.69
N THR A 228 -24.49 27.33 -23.20
CA THR A 228 -25.50 26.29 -22.92
C THR A 228 -26.10 26.42 -21.51
N ARG A 229 -26.88 25.40 -21.06
CA ARG A 229 -27.35 25.25 -19.66
C ARG A 229 -26.33 24.67 -18.70
N VAL A 230 -25.18 24.25 -19.23
CA VAL A 230 -24.09 23.71 -18.45
C VAL A 230 -23.05 24.80 -18.23
N ALA A 231 -22.62 24.98 -16.99
CA ALA A 231 -21.52 25.85 -16.61
C ALA A 231 -20.36 24.99 -16.11
N ILE A 232 -19.18 25.15 -16.70
CA ILE A 232 -17.95 24.52 -16.22
C ILE A 232 -17.29 25.44 -15.20
N VAL A 233 -17.03 24.93 -13.99
CA VAL A 233 -16.41 25.69 -12.91
C VAL A 233 -15.27 24.89 -12.27
N GLU A 234 -14.32 25.58 -11.62
CA GLU A 234 -13.41 24.89 -10.69
C GLU A 234 -14.23 24.26 -9.56
N ARG A 235 -13.82 23.08 -9.10
CA ARG A 235 -14.53 22.38 -8.02
C ARG A 235 -14.64 23.20 -6.73
N SER A 236 -13.65 24.05 -6.43
CA SER A 236 -13.72 24.96 -5.28
C SER A 236 -14.90 25.95 -5.34
N MET A 237 -15.43 26.22 -6.54
CA MET A 237 -16.53 27.17 -6.75
C MET A 237 -17.93 26.55 -6.57
N VAL A 238 -18.02 25.22 -6.50
CA VAL A 238 -19.31 24.53 -6.29
C VAL A 238 -19.95 24.98 -4.96
N ASN A 239 -19.15 25.09 -3.91
CA ASN A 239 -19.57 25.53 -2.57
C ASN A 239 -20.08 26.99 -2.52
N PRO A 240 -19.30 28.00 -2.94
CA PRO A 240 -19.79 29.38 -3.02
C PRO A 240 -21.11 29.50 -3.79
N LEU A 241 -21.26 28.77 -4.90
CA LEU A 241 -22.47 28.77 -5.71
C LEU A 241 -23.67 28.13 -4.99
N LEU A 242 -23.46 27.01 -4.32
CA LEU A 242 -24.49 26.35 -3.50
C LEU A 242 -24.94 27.22 -2.32
N ASN A 243 -24.01 27.89 -1.65
CA ASN A 243 -24.32 28.78 -0.54
C ASN A 243 -25.10 30.01 -1.00
N GLU A 244 -24.71 30.61 -2.13
CA GLU A 244 -25.45 31.74 -2.72
C GLU A 244 -26.89 31.35 -3.05
N LEU A 245 -27.09 30.16 -3.64
CA LEU A 245 -28.43 29.63 -3.93
C LEU A 245 -29.25 29.45 -2.65
N ARG A 246 -28.67 28.88 -1.59
CA ARG A 246 -29.36 28.67 -0.31
C ARG A 246 -29.72 29.99 0.37
N MET A 247 -28.80 30.96 0.39
CA MET A 247 -29.09 32.29 0.93
C MET A 247 -30.26 32.95 0.20
N SER A 248 -30.40 32.71 -1.10
CA SER A 248 -31.54 33.19 -1.88
C SER A 248 -32.86 32.45 -1.60
N MET A 249 -32.80 31.19 -1.14
CA MET A 249 -33.98 30.39 -0.79
C MET A 249 -34.42 30.55 0.67
N GLY A 250 -33.51 30.82 1.60
CA GLY A 250 -33.80 31.02 3.02
C GLY A 250 -34.70 32.22 3.32
N GLY A 251 -34.89 33.12 2.35
CA GLY A 251 -35.86 34.23 2.41
C GLY A 251 -37.27 33.88 1.92
N LEU A 252 -37.52 32.68 1.38
CA LEU A 252 -38.80 32.24 0.79
C LEU A 252 -39.78 31.61 1.80
N THR A 253 -39.60 31.81 3.10
CA THR A 253 -40.48 31.21 4.13
C THR A 253 -41.90 31.78 4.15
N GLU A 254 -42.19 32.83 3.38
CA GLU A 254 -43.55 33.33 3.21
C GLU A 254 -43.88 33.43 1.71
N THR A 255 -44.83 32.61 1.26
CA THR A 255 -45.51 32.65 -0.05
C THR A 255 -44.71 32.26 -1.31
N VAL A 256 -44.61 30.96 -1.57
CA VAL A 256 -44.61 30.46 -2.96
C VAL A 256 -45.80 29.52 -3.13
N ALA A 257 -46.89 30.05 -3.69
CA ALA A 257 -48.02 29.25 -4.14
C ALA A 257 -47.67 28.59 -5.49
N ASN A 258 -47.68 27.25 -5.52
CA ASN A 258 -47.78 26.39 -6.71
C ASN A 258 -46.76 26.59 -7.86
N GLY A 259 -45.47 26.73 -7.56
CA GLY A 259 -44.41 26.56 -8.57
C GLY A 259 -43.15 25.94 -7.98
N SER A 260 -42.76 24.74 -8.42
CA SER A 260 -41.47 24.16 -8.09
C SER A 260 -40.36 25.00 -8.73
N ILE A 261 -39.56 25.71 -7.93
CA ILE A 261 -38.37 26.40 -8.41
C ILE A 261 -37.37 25.33 -8.82
N ALA A 262 -37.01 25.26 -10.11
CA ALA A 262 -35.98 24.37 -10.60
C ALA A 262 -34.63 24.77 -10.00
N GLN A 263 -34.15 24.02 -8.99
CA GLN A 263 -32.84 24.24 -8.39
C GLN A 263 -31.74 23.78 -9.34
N PRO A 264 -30.61 24.50 -9.51
CA PRO A 264 -29.52 24.00 -10.33
C PRO A 264 -29.01 22.64 -9.84
N ALA A 265 -28.66 21.77 -10.78
CA ALA A 265 -27.96 20.52 -10.49
C ALA A 265 -26.45 20.80 -10.34
N PHE A 266 -25.82 20.13 -9.38
CA PHE A 266 -24.37 20.20 -9.18
C PHE A 266 -23.77 18.82 -9.43
N VAL A 267 -22.80 18.79 -10.33
CA VAL A 267 -22.11 17.59 -10.77
C VAL A 267 -20.62 17.79 -10.54
N LEU A 268 -19.96 16.79 -10.01
CA LEU A 268 -18.52 16.72 -9.89
C LEU A 268 -17.99 15.79 -10.98
N VAL A 269 -17.06 16.31 -11.79
CA VAL A 269 -16.35 15.52 -12.79
C VAL A 269 -14.87 15.50 -12.42
N ASP A 270 -14.37 14.31 -12.11
CA ASP A 270 -12.97 14.08 -11.77
C ASP A 270 -12.50 12.72 -12.30
N GLY A 271 -11.26 12.34 -12.01
CA GLY A 271 -10.75 11.08 -12.52
C GLY A 271 -9.30 10.80 -12.21
N CYS A 272 -8.79 9.80 -12.90
CA CYS A 272 -7.37 9.50 -12.98
C CYS A 272 -7.02 9.10 -14.42
N TYR A 273 -5.77 9.30 -14.80
CA TYR A 273 -5.29 8.95 -16.12
C TYR A 273 -3.87 8.41 -16.06
N GLN A 274 -3.52 7.64 -17.09
CA GLN A 274 -2.18 7.12 -17.27
C GLN A 274 -1.78 7.22 -18.75
N SER A 275 -0.55 7.64 -19.00
CA SER A 275 0.08 7.52 -20.30
C SER A 275 0.33 6.05 -20.60
N TYR A 276 -0.22 5.60 -21.71
CA TYR A 276 -0.16 4.24 -22.19
C TYR A 276 0.88 4.17 -23.31
N GLN A 277 2.01 3.52 -23.05
CA GLN A 277 3.08 3.37 -24.04
C GLN A 277 2.79 2.18 -24.97
N ASP A 278 2.00 2.41 -26.02
CA ASP A 278 1.94 1.55 -27.20
C ASP A 278 2.57 2.27 -28.41
N GLU A 279 2.47 1.69 -29.61
CA GLU A 279 2.98 2.30 -30.86
C GLU A 279 2.39 3.70 -31.15
N GLN A 280 1.26 4.07 -30.54
CA GLN A 280 0.54 5.32 -30.80
C GLN A 280 0.51 6.29 -29.61
N ALA A 281 1.12 5.94 -28.47
CA ALA A 281 1.17 6.73 -27.24
C ALA A 281 -0.18 7.35 -26.82
N LYS A 282 -1.03 6.56 -26.17
CA LYS A 282 -2.40 6.96 -25.78
C LYS A 282 -2.51 7.43 -24.33
N ILE A 283 -3.65 8.02 -23.98
CA ILE A 283 -4.09 8.22 -22.60
C ILE A 283 -5.15 7.17 -22.28
N ASN A 284 -4.94 6.42 -21.19
CA ASN A 284 -5.98 5.64 -20.54
C ASN A 284 -6.61 6.52 -19.44
N LEU A 285 -7.88 6.89 -19.60
CA LEU A 285 -8.61 7.82 -18.74
C LEU A 285 -9.77 7.11 -18.05
N VAL A 286 -9.79 7.18 -16.72
CA VAL A 286 -10.95 6.86 -15.90
C VAL A 286 -11.63 8.16 -15.52
N LEU A 287 -12.82 8.40 -16.08
CA LEU A 287 -13.63 9.58 -15.85
C LEU A 287 -14.78 9.23 -14.90
N ARG A 288 -14.90 9.95 -13.79
CA ARG A 288 -16.00 9.83 -12.85
C ARG A 288 -16.91 11.04 -12.96
N PHE A 289 -18.19 10.78 -13.18
CA PHE A 289 -19.29 11.74 -13.13
C PHE A 289 -20.10 11.46 -11.86
N GLN A 290 -20.22 12.43 -10.97
CA GLN A 290 -20.99 12.27 -9.74
C GLN A 290 -21.95 13.44 -9.53
N GLU A 291 -23.23 13.13 -9.40
CA GLU A 291 -24.22 14.09 -8.92
C GLU A 291 -24.07 14.29 -7.41
N VAL A 292 -24.02 15.54 -6.95
CA VAL A 292 -23.93 15.85 -5.51
C VAL A 292 -25.23 15.39 -4.82
N GLY A 293 -25.14 14.42 -3.91
CA GLY A 293 -26.31 13.79 -3.28
C GLY A 293 -26.95 12.67 -4.08
N GLY A 294 -26.45 12.39 -5.29
CA GLY A 294 -26.98 11.42 -6.23
C GLY A 294 -26.05 10.23 -6.49
N GLY A 295 -26.25 9.61 -7.65
CA GLY A 295 -25.43 8.49 -8.12
C GLY A 295 -24.11 8.94 -8.72
N GLN A 296 -23.24 7.98 -9.03
CA GLN A 296 -22.03 8.19 -9.81
C GLN A 296 -21.98 7.22 -10.98
N GLU A 297 -21.45 7.69 -12.10
CA GLU A 297 -21.11 6.91 -13.28
C GLU A 297 -19.61 7.00 -13.51
N ILE A 298 -19.00 5.88 -13.94
CA ILE A 298 -17.57 5.80 -14.20
C ILE A 298 -17.35 5.25 -15.61
N HIS A 299 -16.60 6.00 -16.40
CA HIS A 299 -16.28 5.71 -17.79
C HIS A 299 -14.79 5.44 -17.97
N LEU A 300 -14.46 4.60 -18.93
CA LEU A 300 -13.09 4.26 -19.31
C LEU A 300 -12.88 4.63 -20.78
N LEU A 301 -11.80 5.35 -21.07
CA LEU A 301 -11.44 5.79 -22.43
C LEU A 301 -9.96 5.51 -22.71
N LYS A 302 -9.65 5.10 -23.94
CA LYS A 302 -8.27 4.89 -24.41
C LYS A 302 -8.07 5.55 -25.76
N GLU A 303 -7.52 6.76 -25.76
CA GLU A 303 -7.43 7.59 -26.96
C GLU A 303 -6.11 8.38 -27.00
N PRO A 304 -5.61 8.73 -28.18
CA PRO A 304 -4.56 9.74 -28.30
C PRO A 304 -5.01 11.08 -27.67
N PRO A 305 -4.09 11.84 -27.04
CA PRO A 305 -4.42 13.15 -26.51
C PRO A 305 -4.86 14.12 -27.62
N GLY A 306 -5.74 15.05 -27.27
CA GLY A 306 -6.20 16.13 -28.15
C GLY A 306 -7.70 16.09 -28.48
N PRO A 307 -8.12 16.78 -29.56
CA PRO A 307 -9.54 17.06 -29.82
C PRO A 307 -10.45 15.83 -29.92
N GLY A 308 -9.93 14.70 -30.42
CA GLY A 308 -10.71 13.46 -30.53
C GLY A 308 -11.11 12.87 -29.18
N LEU A 309 -10.18 12.88 -28.21
CA LEU A 309 -10.46 12.47 -26.83
C LEU A 309 -11.45 13.45 -26.16
N GLU A 310 -11.22 14.75 -26.35
CA GLU A 310 -12.09 15.81 -25.80
C GLU A 310 -13.54 15.68 -26.27
N GLN A 311 -13.76 15.36 -27.55
CA GLN A 311 -15.09 15.11 -28.12
C GLN A 311 -15.75 13.88 -27.51
N LYS A 312 -15.01 12.78 -27.33
CA LYS A 312 -15.51 11.55 -26.69
C LYS A 312 -15.89 11.79 -25.22
N VAL A 313 -15.06 12.50 -24.46
CA VAL A 313 -15.37 12.89 -23.08
C VAL A 313 -16.63 13.74 -23.03
N THR A 314 -16.77 14.72 -23.92
CA THR A 314 -17.96 15.57 -24.00
C THR A 314 -19.21 14.74 -24.31
N GLY A 315 -19.13 13.77 -25.23
CA GLY A 315 -20.21 12.86 -25.56
C GLY A 315 -20.71 12.08 -24.34
N LEU A 316 -19.79 11.49 -23.56
CA LEU A 316 -20.12 10.76 -22.33
C LEU A 316 -20.80 11.66 -21.29
N ILE A 317 -20.26 12.86 -21.05
CA ILE A 317 -20.88 13.82 -20.12
C ILE A 317 -22.29 14.17 -20.58
N ASN A 318 -22.51 14.40 -21.87
CA ASN A 318 -23.85 14.70 -22.39
C ASN A 318 -24.84 13.53 -22.20
N ASP A 319 -24.37 12.29 -22.31
CA ASP A 319 -25.21 11.11 -22.06
C ASP A 319 -25.57 10.98 -20.58
N ASP A 320 -24.62 11.19 -19.67
CA ASP A 320 -24.88 11.20 -18.22
C ASP A 320 -25.85 12.32 -17.82
N LEU A 321 -25.69 13.51 -18.42
CA LEU A 321 -26.55 14.68 -18.16
C LEU A 321 -28.03 14.43 -18.54
N LYS A 322 -28.32 13.53 -19.50
CA LYS A 322 -29.71 13.17 -19.86
C LYS A 322 -30.42 12.42 -18.72
N GLY A 323 -29.67 11.71 -17.87
CA GLY A 323 -30.20 10.89 -16.77
C GLY A 323 -30.61 11.67 -15.52
N LEU A 324 -30.23 12.95 -15.38
CA LEU A 324 -30.46 13.76 -14.17
C LEU A 324 -31.94 14.04 -13.84
N HIS A 325 -32.86 13.91 -14.79
CA HIS A 325 -34.25 14.40 -14.68
C HIS A 325 -35.21 13.54 -13.79
N GLN A 326 -34.72 12.60 -12.97
CA GLN A 326 -35.59 11.62 -12.29
C GLN A 326 -35.57 11.62 -10.74
N ARG A 327 -34.89 12.55 -10.04
CA ARG A 327 -34.73 12.47 -8.57
C ARG A 327 -34.99 13.80 -7.85
N GLU A 328 -35.77 13.76 -6.77
CA GLU A 328 -36.06 14.91 -5.91
C GLU A 328 -34.80 15.42 -5.19
N ALA A 329 -34.65 16.75 -5.13
CA ALA A 329 -33.49 17.44 -4.58
C ALA A 329 -33.32 17.17 -3.07
N ARG A 330 -32.12 16.72 -2.67
CA ARG A 330 -31.70 16.37 -1.30
C ARG A 330 -30.94 17.51 -0.61
N PRO A 331 -30.76 17.49 0.73
CA PRO A 331 -29.94 18.49 1.43
C PRO A 331 -28.45 18.37 1.07
N ALA A 332 -28.05 19.07 0.01
CA ALA A 332 -26.73 18.99 -0.63
C ALA A 332 -25.52 19.30 0.29
N ARG A 333 -25.67 19.97 1.45
CA ARG A 333 -24.52 20.41 2.28
C ARG A 333 -23.79 19.24 2.92
N LYS A 334 -24.53 18.35 3.59
CA LYS A 334 -23.95 17.17 4.26
C LYS A 334 -23.48 16.13 3.24
N GLU A 335 -24.23 15.96 2.16
CA GLU A 335 -23.87 15.03 1.08
C GLU A 335 -22.61 15.50 0.33
N GLU A 336 -22.45 16.80 0.11
CA GLU A 336 -21.22 17.36 -0.42
C GLU A 336 -20.05 17.26 0.56
N ALA A 337 -20.27 17.57 1.85
CA ALA A 337 -19.24 17.39 2.88
C ALA A 337 -18.72 15.95 2.90
N GLN A 338 -19.62 14.97 2.78
CA GLN A 338 -19.28 13.56 2.65
C GLN A 338 -18.52 13.27 1.36
N ALA A 339 -18.99 13.79 0.22
CA ALA A 339 -18.33 13.60 -1.07
C ALA A 339 -16.91 14.20 -1.12
N GLN A 340 -16.67 15.28 -0.39
CA GLN A 340 -15.36 15.91 -0.19
C GLN A 340 -14.48 15.07 0.75
N LEU A 341 -15.06 14.57 1.85
CA LEU A 341 -14.37 13.71 2.81
C LEU A 341 -13.85 12.44 2.14
N GLU A 342 -14.68 11.79 1.34
CA GLU A 342 -14.31 10.57 0.61
C GLU A 342 -13.18 10.82 -0.39
N ARG A 343 -13.22 11.94 -1.12
CA ARG A 343 -12.13 12.32 -2.03
C ARG A 343 -10.84 12.69 -1.30
N GLY A 344 -10.96 13.32 -0.13
CA GLY A 344 -9.83 13.55 0.75
C GLY A 344 -9.16 12.24 1.16
N LYS A 345 -9.96 11.22 1.54
CA LYS A 345 -9.48 9.88 1.88
C LYS A 345 -8.86 9.16 0.67
N GLU A 346 -9.46 9.28 -0.52
CA GLU A 346 -8.91 8.75 -1.78
C GLU A 346 -7.54 9.36 -2.08
N ARG A 347 -7.39 10.68 -1.95
CA ARG A 347 -6.13 11.40 -2.25
C ARG A 347 -5.08 11.23 -1.15
N SER A 348 -5.47 11.20 0.12
CA SER A 348 -4.53 10.92 1.22
C SER A 348 -4.04 9.48 1.20
N ARG A 349 -4.80 8.56 0.59
CA ARG A 349 -4.52 7.11 0.52
C ARG A 349 -4.38 6.48 1.92
N LEU A 350 -5.10 7.05 2.87
CA LEU A 350 -5.20 6.58 4.24
C LEU A 350 -6.60 5.98 4.44
N PRO A 351 -6.76 4.65 4.32
CA PRO A 351 -8.06 3.98 4.50
C PRO A 351 -8.57 4.09 5.94
N GLN A 352 -7.65 4.24 6.88
CA GLN A 352 -7.81 4.62 8.28
C GLN A 352 -6.64 5.57 8.53
N ALA A 353 -6.87 6.73 9.15
CA ALA A 353 -5.92 7.84 9.24
C ALA A 353 -4.50 7.49 9.78
N PHE A 354 -4.23 6.25 10.20
CA PHE A 354 -3.01 5.80 10.86
C PHE A 354 -2.50 4.42 10.45
N ASN A 355 -2.89 3.92 9.29
CA ASN A 355 -2.29 2.67 8.83
C ASN A 355 -0.87 2.93 8.30
N SER A 356 0.14 2.74 9.15
CA SER A 356 1.57 2.91 8.83
C SER A 356 2.06 2.06 7.66
N ILE A 357 1.26 1.09 7.22
CA ILE A 357 1.51 0.26 6.05
C ILE A 357 1.39 1.08 4.75
N TYR A 358 0.59 2.16 4.73
CA TYR A 358 0.36 2.96 3.53
C TYR A 358 0.97 4.36 3.68
N PRO A 359 1.86 4.77 2.77
CA PRO A 359 2.44 6.09 2.85
C PRO A 359 1.39 7.15 2.51
N LEU A 360 1.33 8.22 3.30
CA LEU A 360 0.46 9.36 3.06
C LEU A 360 0.70 9.91 1.63
N GLY A 361 -0.38 10.05 0.87
CA GLY A 361 -0.37 10.43 -0.55
C GLY A 361 -0.20 9.27 -1.53
N GLY A 362 -0.01 8.04 -1.03
CA GLY A 362 0.07 6.80 -1.81
C GLY A 362 1.46 6.44 -2.34
N TYR A 363 2.46 7.28 -2.11
CA TYR A 363 3.84 7.08 -2.55
C TYR A 363 4.79 7.32 -1.36
N PRO A 364 5.95 6.64 -1.28
CA PRO A 364 6.97 6.94 -0.28
C PRO A 364 7.57 8.35 -0.48
N GLY A 365 8.14 8.93 0.58
CA GLY A 365 8.87 10.21 0.50
C GLY A 365 10.32 10.03 0.02
N GLY A 366 10.88 11.04 -0.65
CA GLY A 366 12.30 11.08 -1.05
C GLY A 366 12.66 10.35 -2.36
N GLY A 367 11.75 10.28 -3.34
CA GLY A 367 11.96 9.53 -4.60
C GLY A 367 11.14 10.07 -5.79
N ASP A 368 11.10 9.33 -6.90
CA ASP A 368 10.52 9.80 -8.18
C ASP A 368 8.99 10.00 -8.09
N GLY A 369 8.35 9.38 -7.08
CA GLY A 369 6.94 9.56 -6.74
C GLY A 369 6.63 10.79 -5.88
N GLU A 370 7.63 11.52 -5.37
CA GLU A 370 7.44 12.58 -4.38
C GLU A 370 6.58 13.74 -4.89
N ALA A 371 6.77 14.18 -6.13
CA ALA A 371 5.94 15.22 -6.71
C ALA A 371 4.46 14.79 -6.83
N LYS A 372 4.20 13.50 -7.12
CA LYS A 372 2.83 12.95 -7.13
C LYS A 372 2.27 12.87 -5.72
N ARG A 373 3.08 12.40 -4.77
CA ARG A 373 2.76 12.35 -3.34
C ARG A 373 2.33 13.71 -2.80
N LEU A 374 3.13 14.76 -3.01
CA LEU A 374 2.86 16.10 -2.49
C LEU A 374 1.61 16.73 -3.13
N ARG A 375 1.38 16.47 -4.42
CA ARG A 375 0.13 16.85 -5.10
C ARG A 375 -1.08 16.16 -4.48
N ASN A 376 -1.00 14.84 -4.27
CA ASN A 376 -2.06 14.07 -3.62
C ASN A 376 -2.34 14.56 -2.19
N ILE A 377 -1.30 14.87 -1.41
CA ILE A 377 -1.45 15.45 -0.07
C ILE A 377 -2.12 16.83 -0.13
N SER A 378 -1.71 17.68 -1.07
CA SER A 378 -2.28 19.02 -1.25
C SER A 378 -3.76 18.96 -1.66
N ASP A 379 -4.11 18.07 -2.59
CA ASP A 379 -5.49 17.82 -3.01
C ASP A 379 -6.34 17.26 -1.86
N ALA A 380 -5.75 16.39 -1.02
CA ALA A 380 -6.41 15.86 0.17
C ALA A 380 -6.68 16.97 1.21
N ILE A 381 -5.68 17.82 1.50
CA ILE A 381 -5.83 18.99 2.38
C ILE A 381 -6.97 19.88 1.89
N ALA A 382 -6.99 20.23 0.61
CA ALA A 382 -8.04 21.08 0.04
C ALA A 382 -9.45 20.44 0.16
N ALA A 383 -9.54 19.12 0.00
CA ALA A 383 -10.79 18.39 0.17
C ALA A 383 -11.25 18.38 1.64
N PHE A 384 -10.35 18.13 2.61
CA PHE A 384 -10.69 18.16 4.03
C PHE A 384 -11.01 19.57 4.54
N GLU A 385 -10.27 20.60 4.09
CA GLU A 385 -10.61 22.01 4.35
C GLU A 385 -12.03 22.30 3.85
N SER A 386 -12.39 21.82 2.66
CA SER A 386 -13.75 21.96 2.10
C SER A 386 -14.79 21.21 2.94
N THR A 387 -14.48 20.00 3.44
CA THR A 387 -15.37 19.28 4.35
C THR A 387 -15.60 20.05 5.64
N ILE A 388 -14.56 20.58 6.30
CA ILE A 388 -14.68 21.31 7.57
C ILE A 388 -15.45 22.63 7.38
N LEU A 389 -15.26 23.31 6.25
CA LEU A 389 -16.08 24.49 5.91
C LEU A 389 -17.57 24.13 5.82
N LEU A 390 -17.87 22.95 5.26
CA LEU A 390 -19.24 22.47 5.09
C LEU A 390 -19.83 21.87 6.37
N ASP A 391 -19.01 21.22 7.19
CA ASP A 391 -19.39 20.52 8.41
C ASP A 391 -18.33 20.75 9.49
N PRO A 392 -18.37 21.90 10.20
CA PRO A 392 -17.33 22.29 11.17
C PRO A 392 -17.16 21.31 12.34
N ASP A 393 -18.18 20.50 12.63
CA ASP A 393 -18.17 19.51 13.71
C ASP A 393 -17.61 18.14 13.25
N ASN A 394 -17.17 18.03 11.99
CA ASN A 394 -16.66 16.78 11.43
C ASN A 394 -15.27 16.41 11.99
N ALA A 395 -15.26 15.69 13.12
CA ALA A 395 -14.04 15.25 13.79
C ALA A 395 -13.14 14.34 12.92
N GLU A 396 -13.74 13.53 12.04
CA GLU A 396 -12.98 12.66 11.14
C GLU A 396 -12.17 13.50 10.12
N ALA A 397 -12.80 14.49 9.48
CA ALA A 397 -12.13 15.39 8.54
C ALA A 397 -10.99 16.18 9.21
N LYS A 398 -11.21 16.68 10.43
CA LYS A 398 -10.18 17.38 11.22
C LYS A 398 -8.97 16.48 11.51
N LEU A 399 -9.21 15.22 11.87
CA LEU A 399 -8.15 14.26 12.13
C LEU A 399 -7.31 13.99 10.87
N TYR A 400 -7.95 13.71 9.73
CA TYR A 400 -7.22 13.51 8.47
C TYR A 400 -6.47 14.77 8.02
N LEU A 401 -7.07 15.96 8.17
CA LEU A 401 -6.42 17.22 7.86
C LEU A 401 -5.18 17.42 8.73
N ALA A 402 -5.29 17.20 10.03
CA ALA A 402 -4.17 17.32 10.97
C ALA A 402 -2.99 16.43 10.54
N VAL A 403 -3.24 15.17 10.20
CA VAL A 403 -2.20 14.24 9.72
C VAL A 403 -1.52 14.76 8.46
N CYS A 404 -2.30 15.30 7.51
CA CYS A 404 -1.73 15.87 6.28
C CYS A 404 -0.86 17.11 6.57
N LEU A 405 -1.28 17.96 7.51
CA LEU A 405 -0.54 19.17 7.91
C LEU A 405 0.73 18.85 8.69
N LEU A 406 0.71 17.76 9.48
CA LEU A 406 1.85 17.25 10.25
C LEU A 406 2.91 16.54 9.40
N ALA A 407 2.57 16.17 8.15
CA ALA A 407 3.51 15.54 7.24
C ALA A 407 4.82 16.35 7.15
N PRO A 408 6.01 15.73 7.25
CA PRO A 408 7.29 16.44 7.30
C PRO A 408 7.51 17.45 6.18
N ASP A 409 6.97 17.17 5.00
CA ASP A 409 7.15 17.98 3.80
C ASP A 409 6.13 19.14 3.69
N ILE A 410 5.02 19.06 4.41
CA ILE A 410 4.01 20.14 4.52
C ILE A 410 4.36 21.05 5.70
N ASN A 411 4.80 20.45 6.82
CA ASN A 411 5.37 21.09 8.00
C ASN A 411 4.51 22.22 8.61
N LYS A 412 3.18 22.09 8.56
CA LYS A 412 2.24 23.05 9.19
C LYS A 412 1.86 22.57 10.59
N LYS A 413 2.88 22.35 11.43
CA LYS A 413 2.74 21.63 12.70
C LYS A 413 1.79 22.27 13.69
N THR A 414 1.84 23.60 13.86
CA THR A 414 0.94 24.32 14.78
C THR A 414 -0.52 24.09 14.41
N ALA A 415 -0.90 24.36 13.15
CA ALA A 415 -2.26 24.14 12.67
C ALA A 415 -2.69 22.68 12.77
N GLY A 416 -1.78 21.73 12.49
CA GLY A 416 -2.05 20.30 12.69
C GLY A 416 -2.35 19.96 14.15
N ARG A 417 -1.53 20.44 15.09
CA ARG A 417 -1.72 20.24 16.54
C ARG A 417 -3.02 20.87 17.04
N ASP A 418 -3.38 22.06 16.55
CA ASP A 418 -4.63 22.73 16.91
C ASP A 418 -5.86 21.88 16.54
N TYR A 419 -5.90 21.34 15.31
CA TYR A 419 -6.97 20.43 14.90
C TYR A 419 -7.02 19.14 15.72
N LEU A 420 -5.87 18.57 16.11
CA LEU A 420 -5.85 17.41 17.00
C LEU A 420 -6.45 17.75 18.37
N CYS A 421 -6.10 18.90 18.95
CA CYS A 421 -6.67 19.38 20.20
C CYS A 421 -8.18 19.60 20.10
N GLU A 422 -8.68 20.15 18.98
CA GLU A 422 -10.12 20.27 18.73
C GLU A 422 -10.83 18.92 18.70
N VAL A 423 -10.25 17.91 18.02
CA VAL A 423 -10.81 16.55 18.00
C VAL A 423 -10.84 15.94 19.40
N ILE A 424 -9.77 16.12 20.18
CA ILE A 424 -9.67 15.61 21.55
C ILE A 424 -10.71 16.25 22.47
N ALA A 425 -10.96 17.56 22.31
CA ALA A 425 -11.88 18.30 23.17
C ALA A 425 -13.36 18.13 22.78
N GLY A 426 -13.66 17.95 21.49
CA GLY A 426 -15.04 18.06 20.97
C GLY A 426 -15.65 16.78 20.38
N SER A 427 -14.87 15.73 20.10
CA SER A 427 -15.39 14.53 19.42
C SER A 427 -16.08 13.56 20.39
N PRO A 428 -17.31 13.09 20.10
CA PRO A 428 -17.95 12.01 20.85
C PRO A 428 -17.39 10.62 20.52
N ASP A 429 -16.62 10.49 19.43
CA ASP A 429 -16.03 9.23 19.00
C ASP A 429 -14.71 8.96 19.74
N ALA A 430 -14.76 8.04 20.71
CA ALA A 430 -13.60 7.62 21.49
C ALA A 430 -12.45 7.06 20.64
N HIS A 431 -12.74 6.43 19.49
CA HIS A 431 -11.71 5.94 18.58
C HIS A 431 -10.95 7.10 17.92
N LEU A 432 -11.64 8.15 17.47
CA LEU A 432 -11.01 9.34 16.88
C LEU A 432 -10.22 10.14 17.92
N VAL A 433 -10.76 10.33 19.12
CA VAL A 433 -10.06 11.02 20.23
C VAL A 433 -8.75 10.31 20.57
N ARG A 434 -8.81 8.99 20.67
CA ARG A 434 -7.66 8.12 20.95
C ARG A 434 -6.58 8.25 19.87
N LEU A 435 -6.96 8.24 18.59
CA LEU A 435 -6.03 8.45 17.48
C LEU A 435 -5.42 9.86 17.49
N ALA A 436 -6.22 10.89 17.78
CA ALA A 436 -5.75 12.27 17.84
C ALA A 436 -4.69 12.49 18.93
N ARG A 437 -4.87 11.84 20.09
CA ARG A 437 -3.91 11.89 21.22
C ARG A 437 -2.53 11.35 20.82
N GLU A 438 -2.49 10.23 20.12
CA GLU A 438 -1.22 9.66 19.67
C GLU A 438 -0.48 10.52 18.67
N GLU A 439 -1.19 11.07 17.70
CA GLU A 439 -0.55 11.94 16.72
C GLU A 439 -0.08 13.25 17.33
N LEU A 440 -0.80 13.74 18.34
CA LEU A 440 -0.37 14.92 19.05
C LEU A 440 0.99 14.66 19.71
N VAL A 441 1.15 13.51 20.37
CA VAL A 441 2.45 13.05 20.91
C VAL A 441 3.51 12.94 19.81
N LYS A 442 3.23 12.18 18.75
CA LYS A 442 4.21 11.93 17.67
C LYS A 442 4.62 13.21 16.95
N SER A 443 3.74 14.21 16.90
CA SER A 443 4.04 15.50 16.28
C SER A 443 5.22 16.24 16.93
N TYR A 444 5.56 15.92 18.18
CA TYR A 444 6.70 16.49 18.92
C TYR A 444 7.99 15.68 18.76
N PHE A 445 7.95 14.49 18.16
CA PHE A 445 9.15 13.66 18.01
C PHE A 445 10.24 14.38 17.23
N LYS A 446 11.50 14.27 17.70
CA LYS A 446 12.70 14.96 17.20
C LYS A 446 12.70 16.49 17.34
N GLU A 447 11.55 17.12 17.60
CA GLU A 447 11.44 18.57 17.83
C GLU A 447 11.55 18.89 19.32
N ASP A 448 10.74 18.21 20.14
CA ASP A 448 10.76 18.30 21.59
C ASP A 448 10.36 16.94 22.20
N ASP A 449 11.31 16.00 22.18
CA ASP A 449 11.10 14.66 22.73
C ASP A 449 10.78 14.70 24.24
N ARG A 450 11.21 15.74 24.97
CA ARG A 450 10.90 15.86 26.41
C ARG A 450 9.43 16.18 26.62
N HIS A 451 8.90 17.15 25.87
CA HIS A 451 7.47 17.45 25.91
C HIS A 451 6.62 16.27 25.43
N ALA A 452 7.08 15.53 24.41
CA ALA A 452 6.42 14.31 23.96
C ALA A 452 6.32 13.26 25.09
N LEU A 453 7.39 13.04 25.86
CA LEU A 453 7.40 12.17 27.05
C LEU A 453 6.40 12.62 28.11
N GLU A 454 6.36 13.92 28.41
CA GLU A 454 5.41 14.48 29.39
C GLU A 454 3.95 14.22 28.97
N LEU A 455 3.62 14.45 27.69
CA LEU A 455 2.30 14.17 27.14
C LEU A 455 1.96 12.68 27.20
N MET A 456 2.89 11.79 26.81
CA MET A 456 2.67 10.34 26.89
C MET A 456 2.40 9.87 28.31
N LEU A 457 3.20 10.34 29.28
CA LEU A 457 3.04 9.95 30.68
C LEU A 457 1.73 10.50 31.27
N ALA A 458 1.29 11.69 30.85
CA ALA A 458 -0.03 12.21 31.22
C ALA A 458 -1.17 11.35 30.64
N LEU A 459 -1.12 11.05 29.34
CA LEU A 459 -2.13 10.22 28.67
C LEU A 459 -2.19 8.80 29.25
N ALA A 460 -1.05 8.19 29.56
CA ALA A 460 -0.98 6.86 30.15
C ALA A 460 -1.54 6.82 31.59
N ARG A 461 -1.40 7.91 32.33
CA ARG A 461 -1.97 8.08 33.68
C ARG A 461 -3.48 8.30 33.65
N ASP A 462 -3.98 9.01 32.66
CA ASP A 462 -5.41 9.38 32.57
C ASP A 462 -6.28 8.26 31.95
N THR A 463 -5.68 7.22 31.35
CA THR A 463 -6.42 6.08 30.80
C THR A 463 -6.60 4.97 31.83
N GLU A 464 -7.84 4.48 31.95
CA GLU A 464 -8.17 3.30 32.74
C GLU A 464 -8.01 1.99 31.95
N ASP A 465 -7.93 2.04 30.61
CA ASP A 465 -7.80 0.85 29.76
C ASP A 465 -6.32 0.39 29.66
N PRO A 466 -5.96 -0.79 30.19
CA PRO A 466 -4.59 -1.31 30.12
C PRO A 466 -4.07 -1.47 28.69
N VAL A 467 -4.94 -1.80 27.74
CA VAL A 467 -4.55 -1.98 26.33
C VAL A 467 -4.11 -0.65 25.72
N GLU A 468 -4.84 0.42 26.01
CA GLU A 468 -4.46 1.76 25.54
C GLU A 468 -3.22 2.28 26.28
N ARG A 469 -3.07 1.98 27.57
CA ARG A 469 -1.86 2.35 28.34
C ARG A 469 -0.61 1.71 27.76
N ALA A 470 -0.65 0.41 27.45
CA ALA A 470 0.46 -0.29 26.81
C ALA A 470 0.81 0.29 25.44
N ARG A 471 -0.22 0.69 24.67
CA ARG A 471 -0.05 1.29 23.34
C ARG A 471 0.63 2.66 23.42
N ILE A 472 0.21 3.52 24.35
CA ILE A 472 0.85 4.83 24.60
C ILE A 472 2.30 4.64 25.04
N HIS A 473 2.56 3.75 26.00
CA HIS A 473 3.94 3.46 26.41
C HIS A 473 4.77 2.84 25.28
N GLY A 474 4.16 2.12 24.34
CA GLY A 474 4.84 1.58 23.15
C GLY A 474 5.50 2.65 22.27
N LEU A 475 5.15 3.92 22.44
CA LEU A 475 5.77 5.06 21.77
C LEU A 475 7.02 5.61 22.49
N LEU A 476 7.35 5.12 23.70
CA LEU A 476 8.51 5.56 24.49
C LEU A 476 9.89 5.29 23.87
N PRO A 477 10.18 4.13 23.22
CA PRO A 477 11.55 3.77 22.85
C PRO A 477 12.28 4.83 22.03
N ASP A 478 11.66 5.31 20.96
CA ASP A 478 12.23 6.30 20.04
C ASP A 478 12.70 7.61 20.72
N PRO A 479 11.85 8.34 21.49
CA PRO A 479 12.27 9.56 22.18
C PRO A 479 13.21 9.27 23.36
N VAL A 480 13.05 8.16 24.08
CA VAL A 480 13.95 7.80 25.20
C VAL A 480 15.36 7.55 24.69
N GLU A 481 15.53 6.74 23.65
CA GLU A 481 16.85 6.47 23.07
C GLU A 481 17.53 7.74 22.53
N ARG A 482 16.78 8.65 21.89
CA ARG A 482 17.33 9.92 21.39
C ARG A 482 17.78 10.84 22.52
N LEU A 483 16.93 11.09 23.52
CA LEU A 483 17.27 11.93 24.66
C LEU A 483 18.45 11.35 25.44
N HIS A 484 18.51 10.03 25.59
CA HIS A 484 19.63 9.36 26.24
C HIS A 484 20.94 9.55 25.46
N ARG A 485 20.91 9.35 24.14
CA ARG A 485 22.06 9.58 23.24
C ARG A 485 22.54 11.04 23.27
N GLU A 486 21.61 11.98 23.39
CA GLU A 486 21.90 13.42 23.55
C GLU A 486 22.35 13.81 24.97
N ARG A 487 22.46 12.86 25.91
CA ARG A 487 22.77 13.07 27.33
C ARG A 487 21.78 13.99 28.05
N ARG A 488 20.52 14.03 27.59
CA ARG A 488 19.41 14.81 28.15
C ARG A 488 18.46 13.96 29.01
N LEU A 489 18.71 12.66 29.11
CA LEU A 489 17.98 11.70 29.94
C LEU A 489 18.97 10.66 30.48
N SER A 490 18.94 10.41 31.79
CA SER A 490 19.87 9.47 32.44
C SER A 490 19.49 8.02 32.13
N THR A 491 20.47 7.11 32.19
CA THR A 491 20.22 5.66 32.05
C THR A 491 19.17 5.18 33.06
N GLU A 492 19.24 5.65 34.30
CA GLU A 492 18.29 5.30 35.37
C GLU A 492 16.85 5.71 35.03
N GLU A 493 16.67 6.94 34.54
CA GLU A 493 15.37 7.45 34.10
C GLU A 493 14.83 6.63 32.91
N GLY A 494 15.68 6.29 31.96
CA GLY A 494 15.31 5.46 30.81
C GLY A 494 14.87 4.05 31.19
N LEU A 495 15.60 3.40 32.11
CA LEU A 495 15.26 2.08 32.63
C LEU A 495 13.95 2.09 33.42
N GLU A 496 13.65 3.16 34.15
CA GLU A 496 12.35 3.32 34.82
C GLU A 496 11.20 3.43 33.80
N LEU A 497 11.40 4.18 32.71
CA LEU A 497 10.40 4.32 31.64
C LEU A 497 10.15 2.98 30.92
N TYR A 498 11.19 2.21 30.62
CA TYR A 498 11.03 0.88 30.04
C TYR A 498 10.41 -0.13 31.01
N SER A 499 10.63 0.04 32.31
CA SER A 499 9.92 -0.74 33.32
C SER A 499 8.42 -0.46 33.30
N LYS A 500 8.00 0.81 33.17
CA LYS A 500 6.59 1.20 33.00
C LYS A 500 5.99 0.63 31.71
N LEU A 501 6.74 0.67 30.61
CA LEU A 501 6.34 0.04 29.35
C LEU A 501 6.07 -1.46 29.54
N PHE A 502 7.01 -2.19 30.11
CA PHE A 502 6.89 -3.64 30.25
C PHE A 502 5.72 -4.04 31.15
N LEU A 503 5.53 -3.34 32.29
CA LEU A 503 4.40 -3.56 33.18
C LEU A 503 3.05 -3.30 32.47
N ALA A 504 2.93 -2.20 31.73
CA ALA A 504 1.71 -1.93 30.98
C ALA A 504 1.43 -2.99 29.91
N GLN A 505 2.48 -3.51 29.25
CA GLN A 505 2.36 -4.63 28.30
C GLN A 505 1.85 -5.90 28.97
N CYS A 506 2.33 -6.23 30.18
CA CYS A 506 1.82 -7.32 31.00
C CYS A 506 0.33 -7.15 31.34
N GLU A 507 -0.07 -5.98 31.86
CA GLU A 507 -1.47 -5.68 32.17
C GLU A 507 -2.39 -5.78 30.92
N SER A 508 -1.92 -5.26 29.79
CA SER A 508 -2.63 -5.35 28.50
C SER A 508 -2.82 -6.80 28.08
N ALA A 509 -1.80 -7.64 28.20
CA ALA A 509 -1.90 -9.04 27.84
C ALA A 509 -2.88 -9.82 28.72
N GLU A 510 -2.88 -9.58 30.03
CA GLU A 510 -3.89 -10.17 30.92
C GLU A 510 -5.30 -9.71 30.54
N ARG A 511 -5.47 -8.43 30.18
CA ARG A 511 -6.76 -7.88 29.74
C ARG A 511 -7.23 -8.50 28.41
N LEU A 512 -6.34 -8.68 27.45
CA LEU A 512 -6.64 -9.31 26.16
C LEU A 512 -6.96 -10.80 26.35
N ALA A 513 -6.20 -11.49 27.19
CA ALA A 513 -6.45 -12.90 27.54
C ALA A 513 -7.84 -13.10 28.16
N GLN A 514 -8.26 -12.22 29.09
CA GLN A 514 -9.61 -12.23 29.67
C GLN A 514 -10.71 -12.07 28.59
N LYS A 515 -10.42 -11.37 27.49
CA LYS A 515 -11.34 -11.21 26.35
C LYS A 515 -11.25 -12.34 25.33
N GLY A 516 -10.42 -13.36 25.56
CA GLY A 516 -10.17 -14.43 24.59
C GLY A 516 -9.41 -13.95 23.34
N GLN A 517 -8.74 -12.81 23.41
CA GLN A 517 -7.98 -12.22 22.30
C GLN A 517 -6.51 -12.67 22.36
N PHE A 518 -5.83 -12.65 21.21
CA PHE A 518 -4.40 -12.95 21.09
C PHE A 518 -3.53 -12.04 21.96
N ILE A 519 -2.51 -12.62 22.60
CA ILE A 519 -1.53 -11.88 23.42
C ILE A 519 -0.15 -11.86 22.74
N GLU A 520 0.53 -10.72 22.78
CA GLU A 520 1.83 -10.52 22.11
C GLU A 520 3.04 -10.55 23.05
N ILE A 521 2.85 -10.85 24.35
CA ILE A 521 3.92 -10.91 25.37
C ILE A 521 5.22 -11.58 24.90
N PRO A 522 5.19 -12.72 24.20
CA PRO A 522 6.35 -13.32 23.55
C PRO A 522 7.32 -12.34 22.84
N ALA A 523 6.86 -11.76 21.74
CA ALA A 523 7.65 -10.88 20.88
C ALA A 523 7.97 -9.57 21.60
N VAL A 524 7.05 -9.13 22.45
CA VAL A 524 7.17 -7.90 23.22
C VAL A 524 8.26 -8.01 24.30
N ALA A 525 8.37 -9.14 25.00
CA ALA A 525 9.38 -9.34 26.05
C ALA A 525 10.80 -9.36 25.46
N GLU A 526 11.02 -10.12 24.39
CA GLU A 526 12.31 -10.16 23.69
C GLU A 526 12.76 -8.76 23.23
N ASN A 527 11.86 -8.02 22.56
CA ASN A 527 12.13 -6.65 22.12
C ASN A 527 12.44 -5.72 23.30
N THR A 528 11.65 -5.80 24.37
CA THR A 528 11.85 -4.96 25.55
C THR A 528 13.20 -5.26 26.22
N PHE A 529 13.61 -6.51 26.38
CA PHE A 529 14.92 -6.85 26.98
C PHE A 529 16.10 -6.31 26.16
N VAL A 530 15.99 -6.29 24.83
CA VAL A 530 16.97 -5.61 23.96
C VAL A 530 17.06 -4.11 24.27
N LEU A 531 15.94 -3.43 24.52
CA LEU A 531 15.93 -2.01 24.89
C LEU A 531 16.65 -1.76 26.23
N PHE A 532 16.49 -2.64 27.22
CA PHE A 532 17.23 -2.57 28.49
C PHE A 532 18.75 -2.67 28.29
N GLY A 533 19.21 -3.51 27.35
CA GLY A 533 20.63 -3.60 27.00
C GLY A 533 21.17 -2.35 26.29
N ARG A 534 20.37 -1.71 25.43
CA ARG A 534 20.80 -0.55 24.63
C ARG A 534 21.07 0.73 25.44
N LEU A 535 20.35 0.96 26.55
CA LEU A 535 20.55 2.14 27.39
C LEU A 535 21.85 2.14 28.21
N ASN A 536 22.62 1.06 28.16
CA ASN A 536 23.89 0.93 28.87
C ASN A 536 25.10 1.03 27.92
N ASP A 537 24.98 1.73 26.79
CA ASP A 537 26.05 1.88 25.78
C ASP A 537 26.63 0.53 25.27
N GLY A 538 25.83 -0.54 25.32
CA GLY A 538 26.27 -1.89 24.96
C GLY A 538 26.90 -2.69 26.10
N ASP A 539 26.94 -2.17 27.33
CA ASP A 539 27.23 -2.93 28.53
C ASP A 539 26.03 -3.82 28.92
N VAL A 540 26.00 -5.00 28.29
CA VAL A 540 24.99 -6.03 28.50
C VAL A 540 24.91 -6.46 29.96
N VAL A 541 26.03 -6.45 30.70
CA VAL A 541 26.08 -6.92 32.09
C VAL A 541 25.26 -6.00 33.00
N THR A 542 25.32 -4.69 32.78
CA THR A 542 24.51 -3.73 33.57
C THR A 542 23.01 -3.85 33.26
N GLY A 543 22.65 -4.08 31.99
CA GLY A 543 21.26 -4.36 31.60
C GLY A 543 20.72 -5.66 32.23
N GLU A 544 21.52 -6.73 32.20
CA GLU A 544 21.20 -8.01 32.86
C GLU A 544 20.99 -7.84 34.37
N ASN A 545 21.91 -7.16 35.05
CA ASN A 545 21.83 -6.91 36.49
C ASN A 545 20.55 -6.14 36.89
N TYR A 546 20.06 -5.26 36.03
CA TYR A 546 18.79 -4.57 36.25
C TYR A 546 17.61 -5.53 36.08
N LEU A 547 17.56 -6.28 34.97
CA LEU A 547 16.50 -7.24 34.67
C LEU A 547 16.39 -8.31 35.75
N GLU A 548 17.50 -8.84 36.27
CA GLU A 548 17.51 -9.81 37.36
C GLU A 548 16.89 -9.28 38.66
N LYS A 549 16.91 -7.97 38.89
CA LYS A 549 16.24 -7.32 40.04
C LYS A 549 14.78 -6.94 39.73
N PHE A 550 14.46 -6.69 38.47
CA PHE A 550 13.15 -6.21 38.03
C PHE A 550 12.16 -7.35 37.74
N LEU A 551 12.56 -8.35 36.95
CA LEU A 551 11.70 -9.45 36.51
C LEU A 551 11.06 -10.27 37.64
N PRO A 552 11.70 -10.47 38.81
CA PRO A 552 11.02 -11.10 39.95
C PRO A 552 9.78 -10.30 40.40
N LYS A 553 9.86 -8.97 40.45
CA LYS A 553 8.72 -8.11 40.82
C LYS A 553 7.59 -8.19 39.79
N VAL A 554 7.94 -8.25 38.51
CA VAL A 554 6.96 -8.43 37.41
C VAL A 554 6.26 -9.78 37.55
N SER A 555 7.02 -10.83 37.85
CA SER A 555 6.49 -12.19 38.03
C SER A 555 5.56 -12.30 39.26
N GLU A 556 5.86 -11.56 40.33
CA GLU A 556 4.99 -11.46 41.52
C GLU A 556 3.68 -10.73 41.21
N GLN A 557 3.73 -9.67 40.39
CA GLN A 557 2.54 -8.91 39.99
C GLN A 557 1.69 -9.63 38.94
N HIS A 558 2.33 -10.35 38.01
CA HIS A 558 1.70 -11.03 36.87
C HIS A 558 2.09 -12.53 36.81
N PRO A 559 1.70 -13.34 37.81
CA PRO A 559 2.15 -14.74 37.92
C PRO A 559 1.75 -15.61 36.73
N GLY A 560 0.61 -15.32 36.09
CA GLY A 560 0.15 -16.03 34.88
C GLY A 560 1.08 -15.86 33.66
N LEU A 561 1.83 -14.75 33.61
CA LEU A 561 2.75 -14.43 32.51
C LEU A 561 4.19 -14.86 32.80
N ALA A 562 4.53 -15.20 34.05
CA ALA A 562 5.89 -15.56 34.45
C ALA A 562 6.53 -16.67 33.57
N PRO A 563 5.83 -17.76 33.17
CA PRO A 563 6.42 -18.79 32.31
C PRO A 563 6.86 -18.24 30.94
N TYR A 564 6.09 -17.33 30.36
CA TYR A 564 6.47 -16.68 29.10
C TYR A 564 7.72 -15.81 29.29
N ILE A 565 7.71 -14.99 30.33
CA ILE A 565 8.77 -14.02 30.63
C ILE A 565 10.12 -14.71 30.84
N TRP A 566 10.15 -15.75 31.69
CA TRP A 566 11.40 -16.43 32.02
C TRP A 566 11.94 -17.28 30.88
N ILE A 567 11.09 -17.87 30.02
CA ILE A 567 11.56 -18.54 28.79
C ILE A 567 12.20 -17.51 27.86
N CYS A 568 11.51 -16.40 27.57
CA CYS A 568 12.02 -15.35 26.68
C CYS A 568 13.33 -14.75 27.22
N TYR A 569 13.43 -14.51 28.53
CA TYR A 569 14.64 -13.94 29.13
C TYR A 569 15.82 -14.93 29.06
N THR A 570 15.57 -16.23 29.30
CA THR A 570 16.60 -17.26 29.20
C THR A 570 17.10 -17.42 27.77
N GLU A 571 16.20 -17.38 26.80
CA GLU A 571 16.52 -17.40 25.37
C GLU A 571 17.35 -16.16 24.97
N TRP A 572 16.87 -14.96 25.35
CA TRP A 572 17.57 -13.71 25.10
C TRP A 572 18.98 -13.70 25.70
N ARG A 573 19.17 -14.25 26.91
CA ARG A 573 20.50 -14.34 27.54
C ARG A 573 21.39 -15.39 26.89
N THR A 574 20.81 -16.52 26.48
CA THR A 574 21.53 -17.59 25.79
C THR A 574 22.11 -17.08 24.48
N TYR A 575 21.29 -16.40 23.68
CA TYR A 575 21.64 -16.02 22.31
C TYR A 575 22.19 -14.59 22.19
N GLY A 576 21.75 -13.65 23.02
CA GLY A 576 22.28 -12.29 23.15
C GLY A 576 22.67 -11.59 21.85
N SER A 577 23.65 -10.70 21.93
CA SER A 577 24.31 -10.07 20.77
C SER A 577 25.52 -10.87 20.25
N GLN A 578 25.78 -12.06 20.79
CA GLN A 578 26.99 -12.84 20.52
C GLN A 578 26.70 -14.16 19.79
N ALA A 579 27.57 -14.56 18.86
CA ALA A 579 27.39 -15.75 18.02
C ALA A 579 27.54 -17.11 18.76
N VAL A 580 27.89 -17.08 20.05
CA VAL A 580 28.13 -18.28 20.86
C VAL A 580 27.17 -18.28 22.05
N PRO A 581 26.44 -19.38 22.30
CA PRO A 581 25.57 -19.51 23.47
C PRO A 581 26.31 -19.19 24.77
N GLN A 582 25.79 -18.23 25.54
CA GLN A 582 26.39 -17.82 26.80
C GLN A 582 25.86 -18.65 27.97
N PRO A 583 26.68 -18.92 29.00
CA PRO A 583 26.23 -19.63 30.18
C PRO A 583 25.14 -18.82 30.91
N VAL A 584 24.04 -19.48 31.26
CA VAL A 584 22.94 -18.87 32.03
C VAL A 584 23.17 -19.13 33.53
N PRO A 585 23.16 -18.09 34.38
CA PRO A 585 23.34 -18.24 35.83
C PRO A 585 22.26 -19.08 36.50
N GLN A 586 22.65 -19.84 37.53
CA GLN A 586 21.75 -20.70 38.28
C GLN A 586 20.49 -20.01 38.80
N PRO A 587 20.52 -18.77 39.35
CA PRO A 587 19.31 -18.10 39.80
C PRO A 587 18.25 -17.92 38.71
N VAL A 588 18.64 -17.77 37.45
CA VAL A 588 17.69 -17.66 36.33
C VAL A 588 17.02 -19.00 36.05
N TRP A 589 17.78 -20.10 36.09
CA TRP A 589 17.23 -21.45 35.98
C TRP A 589 16.25 -21.76 37.10
N ASP A 590 16.58 -21.37 38.34
CA ASP A 590 15.72 -21.59 39.50
C ASP A 590 14.38 -20.86 39.32
N ARG A 591 14.40 -19.60 38.86
CA ARG A 591 13.18 -18.83 38.56
C ARG A 591 12.37 -19.37 37.40
N LEU A 592 13.03 -19.79 36.33
CA LEU A 592 12.36 -20.45 35.21
C LEU A 592 11.65 -21.73 35.70
N LYS A 593 12.35 -22.56 36.48
CA LYS A 593 11.79 -23.79 37.06
C LYS A 593 10.58 -23.50 37.97
N GLU A 594 10.69 -22.52 38.87
CA GLU A 594 9.58 -22.07 39.72
C GLU A 594 8.34 -21.67 38.88
N SER A 595 8.55 -20.90 37.82
CA SER A 595 7.47 -20.45 36.93
C SER A 595 6.82 -21.62 36.17
N LEU A 596 7.61 -22.62 35.75
CA LEU A 596 7.10 -23.80 35.04
C LEU A 596 6.36 -24.74 35.98
N VAL A 597 6.79 -24.88 37.23
CA VAL A 597 6.05 -25.59 38.28
C VAL A 597 4.68 -24.92 38.51
N PHE A 598 4.65 -23.59 38.60
CA PHE A 598 3.38 -22.84 38.65
C PHE A 598 2.50 -23.12 37.42
N CYS A 599 3.07 -23.10 36.21
CA CYS A 599 2.38 -23.39 34.96
C CYS A 599 1.76 -24.81 34.95
N ARG A 600 2.50 -25.79 35.48
CA ARG A 600 2.03 -27.18 35.62
C ARG A 600 0.89 -27.31 36.63
N ASP A 601 1.04 -26.69 37.80
CA ASP A 601 0.13 -26.89 38.93
C ASP A 601 -1.15 -26.04 38.81
N GLN A 602 -1.08 -24.90 38.11
CA GLN A 602 -2.19 -23.95 37.93
C GLN A 602 -2.32 -23.52 36.44
N PRO A 603 -2.51 -24.47 35.51
CA PRO A 603 -2.49 -24.19 34.07
C PRO A 603 -3.66 -23.30 33.61
N GLU A 604 -4.76 -23.24 34.35
CA GLU A 604 -5.88 -22.33 34.11
C GLU A 604 -5.55 -20.85 34.35
N LYS A 605 -4.50 -20.57 35.14
CA LYS A 605 -4.04 -19.22 35.42
C LYS A 605 -3.03 -18.70 34.40
N VAL A 606 -2.55 -19.56 33.51
CA VAL A 606 -1.64 -19.16 32.43
C VAL A 606 -2.47 -18.81 31.19
N PRO A 607 -2.46 -17.55 30.74
CA PRO A 607 -3.16 -17.13 29.54
C PRO A 607 -2.81 -17.98 28.32
N GLN A 608 -3.81 -18.31 27.49
CA GLN A 608 -3.62 -18.97 26.20
C GLN A 608 -2.73 -20.24 26.25
N MET A 609 -3.02 -21.14 27.19
CA MET A 609 -2.25 -22.37 27.40
C MET A 609 -2.03 -23.23 26.13
N SER A 610 -2.98 -23.26 25.19
CA SER A 610 -2.80 -23.97 23.90
C SER A 610 -1.67 -23.34 23.06
N THR A 611 -1.66 -22.01 22.94
CA THR A 611 -0.60 -21.24 22.29
C THR A 611 0.73 -21.41 23.02
N PHE A 612 0.74 -21.37 24.35
CA PHE A 612 1.92 -21.64 25.16
C PHE A 612 2.52 -23.02 24.83
N LYS A 613 1.70 -24.07 24.88
CA LYS A 613 2.13 -25.45 24.58
C LYS A 613 2.74 -25.57 23.18
N ARG A 614 2.12 -24.95 22.17
CA ARG A 614 2.56 -25.03 20.78
C ARG A 614 3.82 -24.21 20.47
N GLY A 615 3.94 -23.03 21.08
CA GLY A 615 5.00 -22.07 20.75
C GLY A 615 6.22 -22.10 21.68
N PHE A 616 6.01 -22.38 22.97
CA PHE A 616 7.02 -22.17 24.02
C PHE A 616 7.66 -23.44 24.55
N LEU A 617 6.93 -24.55 24.61
CA LEU A 617 7.53 -25.83 24.98
C LEU A 617 8.68 -26.25 24.05
N PRO A 618 8.63 -26.05 22.72
CA PRO A 618 9.78 -26.31 21.85
C PRO A 618 11.03 -25.52 22.28
N LYS A 619 10.87 -24.20 22.46
CA LYS A 619 11.95 -23.29 22.89
C LYS A 619 12.54 -23.71 24.24
N LEU A 620 11.67 -24.06 25.19
CA LEU A 620 12.09 -24.53 26.52
C LEU A 620 12.91 -25.82 26.44
N LEU A 621 12.44 -26.81 25.69
CA LEU A 621 13.11 -28.11 25.57
C LEU A 621 14.46 -27.98 24.87
N GLU A 622 14.53 -27.10 23.88
CA GLU A 622 15.77 -26.76 23.20
C GLU A 622 16.79 -26.13 24.17
N LEU A 623 16.39 -25.13 24.96
CA LEU A 623 17.23 -24.54 26.00
C LEU A 623 17.67 -25.57 27.03
N ALA A 624 16.76 -26.46 27.44
CA ALA A 624 17.04 -27.53 28.39
C ALA A 624 18.09 -28.50 27.86
N VAL A 625 18.00 -28.90 26.59
CA VAL A 625 19.01 -29.74 25.96
C VAL A 625 20.33 -28.97 25.83
N MET A 626 20.29 -27.75 25.26
CA MET A 626 21.46 -26.88 25.02
C MET A 626 22.31 -26.63 26.26
N HIS A 627 21.68 -26.38 27.39
CA HIS A 627 22.38 -26.11 28.65
C HIS A 627 22.50 -27.34 29.55
N LYS A 628 22.08 -28.51 29.06
CA LYS A 628 22.07 -29.78 29.80
C LYS A 628 21.25 -29.72 31.10
N VAL A 629 20.18 -28.92 31.11
CA VAL A 629 19.24 -28.76 32.23
C VAL A 629 18.01 -29.64 31.98
N TYR A 630 18.26 -30.96 31.89
CA TYR A 630 17.26 -31.92 31.40
C TYR A 630 16.01 -32.05 32.28
N GLU A 631 16.11 -31.71 33.57
CA GLU A 631 14.98 -31.71 34.51
C GLU A 631 13.80 -30.85 34.06
N LEU A 632 14.03 -29.81 33.24
CA LEU A 632 12.97 -28.99 32.66
C LEU A 632 12.10 -29.78 31.66
N GLY A 633 12.67 -30.83 31.04
CA GLY A 633 11.94 -31.69 30.11
C GLY A 633 10.81 -32.48 30.78
N GLU A 634 11.00 -32.90 32.04
CA GLU A 634 9.92 -33.54 32.80
C GLU A 634 8.77 -32.56 33.05
N ILE A 635 9.10 -31.33 33.46
CA ILE A 635 8.08 -30.30 33.75
C ILE A 635 7.34 -29.94 32.45
N ALA A 636 8.05 -29.79 31.33
CA ALA A 636 7.47 -29.54 30.01
C ALA A 636 6.48 -30.65 29.61
N ARG A 637 6.84 -31.92 29.80
CA ARG A 637 5.96 -33.06 29.54
C ARG A 637 4.71 -33.03 30.42
N GLN A 638 4.86 -32.75 31.71
CA GLN A 638 3.73 -32.65 32.64
C GLN A 638 2.76 -31.53 32.24
N ILE A 639 3.29 -30.35 31.85
CA ILE A 639 2.49 -29.24 31.32
C ILE A 639 1.73 -29.68 30.06
N ARG A 640 2.42 -30.33 29.10
CA ARG A 640 1.81 -30.81 27.86
C ARG A 640 0.65 -31.78 28.13
N GLN A 641 0.85 -32.75 29.02
CA GLN A 641 -0.14 -33.77 29.39
C GLN A 641 -1.34 -33.22 30.21
N GLY A 642 -1.23 -32.01 30.75
CA GLY A 642 -2.29 -31.36 31.52
C GLY A 642 -3.56 -31.09 30.70
N LYS A 643 -4.74 -31.21 31.35
CA LYS A 643 -6.08 -31.15 30.71
C LYS A 643 -6.52 -29.75 30.21
N ALA A 644 -5.81 -28.67 30.53
CA ALA A 644 -6.19 -27.31 30.13
C ALA A 644 -5.69 -26.96 28.71
N GLY A 645 -6.53 -26.28 27.92
CA GLY A 645 -6.20 -25.80 26.57
C GLY A 645 -6.22 -26.87 25.46
N VAL A 646 -7.11 -27.86 25.56
CA VAL A 646 -7.24 -28.94 24.57
C VAL A 646 -8.09 -28.47 23.38
N ASP A 647 -7.47 -27.78 22.44
CA ASP A 647 -7.93 -27.74 21.05
C ASP A 647 -7.01 -28.66 20.25
N ASP A 648 -7.57 -29.79 19.80
CA ASP A 648 -6.99 -30.79 18.90
C ASP A 648 -5.44 -30.93 18.89
N LEU A 649 -4.88 -31.51 19.96
CA LEU A 649 -3.46 -31.89 20.05
C LEU A 649 -3.10 -33.12 19.18
N SER A 650 -3.97 -33.55 18.25
CA SER A 650 -3.71 -34.71 17.38
C SER A 650 -2.49 -34.56 16.47
N GLN A 651 -1.85 -33.39 16.45
CA GLN A 651 -0.53 -33.18 15.85
C GLN A 651 0.38 -32.39 16.80
N THR A 652 0.72 -32.96 17.97
CA THR A 652 1.90 -32.48 18.71
C THR A 652 3.10 -32.62 17.78
N PRO A 653 3.86 -31.54 17.48
CA PRO A 653 5.03 -31.64 16.63
C PRO A 653 5.96 -32.72 17.17
N SER A 654 6.29 -33.67 16.31
CA SER A 654 7.03 -34.87 16.69
C SER A 654 8.42 -34.58 17.25
N ASP A 655 8.97 -33.48 16.77
CA ASP A 655 10.08 -32.68 17.24
C ASP A 655 10.07 -32.43 18.78
N ILE A 656 8.95 -31.97 19.33
CA ILE A 656 8.79 -31.72 20.78
C ILE A 656 8.89 -33.03 21.55
N LEU A 657 8.18 -34.06 21.08
CA LEU A 657 8.15 -35.37 21.73
C LEU A 657 9.54 -36.02 21.71
N PHE A 658 10.33 -35.83 20.66
CA PHE A 658 11.69 -36.34 20.59
C PHE A 658 12.58 -35.68 21.65
N LEU A 659 12.56 -34.34 21.75
CA LEU A 659 13.34 -33.63 22.77
C LEU A 659 12.87 -33.96 24.20
N GLU A 660 11.56 -34.15 24.43
CA GLU A 660 11.04 -34.63 25.70
C GLU A 660 11.63 -36.01 26.06
N ALA A 661 11.55 -36.97 25.13
CA ALA A 661 12.07 -38.32 25.33
C ALA A 661 13.59 -38.32 25.56
N TYR A 662 14.31 -37.43 24.87
CA TYR A 662 15.74 -37.22 25.07
C TYR A 662 16.04 -36.73 26.49
N CYS A 663 15.36 -35.67 26.96
CA CYS A 663 15.52 -35.17 28.32
C CYS A 663 15.21 -36.23 29.39
N GLU A 664 14.19 -37.07 29.18
CA GLU A 664 13.84 -38.16 30.10
C GLU A 664 14.93 -39.26 30.11
N SER A 665 15.49 -39.58 28.95
CA SER A 665 16.59 -40.55 28.81
C SER A 665 17.83 -40.12 29.58
N GLU A 666 18.21 -38.84 29.45
CA GLU A 666 19.38 -38.27 30.12
C GLU A 666 19.23 -38.20 31.64
N GLN A 667 17.99 -38.20 32.14
CA GLN A 667 17.68 -38.29 33.57
C GLN A 667 17.63 -39.74 34.07
N GLY A 668 17.84 -40.74 33.21
CA GLY A 668 17.72 -42.15 33.55
C GLY A 668 16.28 -42.65 33.67
N LYS A 669 15.29 -41.88 33.19
CA LYS A 669 13.86 -42.24 33.18
C LYS A 669 13.52 -43.01 31.91
N TRP A 670 14.18 -44.16 31.76
CA TRP A 670 14.17 -44.96 30.53
C TRP A 670 12.78 -45.49 30.16
N LYS A 671 11.90 -45.73 31.14
CA LYS A 671 10.55 -46.25 30.92
C LYS A 671 9.63 -45.19 30.29
N GLU A 672 9.72 -43.96 30.79
CA GLU A 672 8.99 -42.80 30.29
C GLU A 672 9.49 -42.41 28.91
N ALA A 673 10.82 -42.35 28.73
CA ALA A 673 11.45 -42.09 27.43
C ALA A 673 11.05 -43.15 26.38
N LEU A 674 11.06 -44.43 26.76
CA LEU A 674 10.64 -45.53 25.88
C LEU A 674 9.22 -45.34 25.35
N GLY A 675 8.25 -45.03 26.23
CA GLY A 675 6.87 -44.85 25.81
C GLY A 675 6.67 -43.69 24.83
N ILE A 676 7.47 -42.61 24.97
CA ILE A 676 7.42 -41.46 24.05
C ILE A 676 8.08 -41.82 22.72
N TYR A 677 9.27 -42.41 22.73
CA TYR A 677 9.93 -42.84 21.49
C TYR A 677 9.12 -43.90 20.72
N GLU A 678 8.47 -44.84 21.41
CA GLU A 678 7.55 -45.81 20.79
C GLU A 678 6.35 -45.12 20.13
N SER A 679 5.82 -44.04 20.74
CA SER A 679 4.74 -43.24 20.11
C SER A 679 5.18 -42.50 18.84
N LEU A 680 6.48 -42.27 18.67
CA LEU A 680 7.06 -41.64 17.49
C LEU A 680 7.39 -42.63 16.36
N GLN A 681 7.45 -43.94 16.66
CA GLN A 681 7.79 -44.96 15.66
C GLN A 681 6.75 -44.95 14.51
N GLY A 682 7.24 -44.73 13.29
CA GLY A 682 6.41 -44.62 12.08
C GLY A 682 5.96 -43.20 11.72
N HIS A 683 6.12 -42.23 12.63
CA HIS A 683 5.85 -40.81 12.38
C HIS A 683 7.14 -39.97 12.29
N VAL A 684 8.18 -40.34 13.05
CA VAL A 684 9.55 -39.80 12.93
C VAL A 684 10.52 -40.94 12.78
N VAL A 685 11.42 -40.83 11.79
CA VAL A 685 12.42 -41.86 11.55
C VAL A 685 13.71 -41.59 12.33
N TYR A 686 14.15 -40.33 12.39
CA TYR A 686 15.30 -39.90 13.18
C TYR A 686 15.24 -38.40 13.51
N ALA A 687 15.99 -37.98 14.53
CA ALA A 687 16.35 -36.59 14.78
C ALA A 687 17.88 -36.49 14.83
N GLU A 688 18.44 -35.29 14.82
CA GLU A 688 19.87 -35.14 14.65
C GLU A 688 20.36 -34.08 15.65
N MET A 689 21.46 -34.40 16.33
CA MET A 689 21.78 -33.75 17.60
C MET A 689 22.07 -32.25 17.46
N PRO A 690 21.39 -31.36 18.21
CA PRO A 690 21.59 -29.92 18.11
C PRO A 690 22.95 -29.47 18.67
N MET A 691 23.61 -30.32 19.45
CA MET A 691 24.83 -30.04 20.20
C MET A 691 25.63 -31.32 20.48
N GLU A 692 26.80 -31.19 21.09
CA GLU A 692 27.55 -32.34 21.59
C GLU A 692 26.93 -32.90 22.87
N GLY A 693 26.71 -34.21 22.90
CA GLY A 693 26.11 -34.92 24.02
C GLY A 693 26.46 -36.42 24.03
N PRO A 694 25.92 -37.17 25.00
CA PRO A 694 26.19 -38.60 25.13
C PRO A 694 25.67 -39.44 23.95
N TRP A 695 24.75 -38.89 23.16
CA TRP A 695 24.25 -39.52 21.93
C TRP A 695 25.05 -39.13 20.68
N GLY A 696 26.16 -38.40 20.84
CA GLY A 696 27.11 -38.07 19.78
C GLY A 696 27.42 -36.58 19.66
N LYS A 697 28.27 -36.24 18.69
CA LYS A 697 28.59 -34.85 18.37
C LYS A 697 27.38 -34.14 17.74
N LYS A 698 27.40 -32.80 17.72
CA LYS A 698 26.41 -31.99 17.01
C LYS A 698 26.23 -32.50 15.58
N GLY A 699 25.04 -33.01 15.27
CA GLY A 699 24.66 -33.60 13.99
C GLY A 699 24.73 -35.10 13.84
N THR A 700 24.92 -35.80 14.94
CA THR A 700 24.72 -37.23 14.95
C THR A 700 23.23 -37.53 14.76
N ARG A 701 22.88 -38.37 13.78
CA ARG A 701 21.52 -38.87 13.58
C ARG A 701 21.19 -39.92 14.62
N ILE A 702 20.09 -39.73 15.33
CA ILE A 702 19.53 -40.67 16.28
C ILE A 702 18.21 -41.15 15.70
N PHE A 703 18.20 -42.41 15.26
CA PHE A 703 16.97 -43.05 14.81
C PHE A 703 16.06 -43.32 16.00
N THR A 704 14.76 -43.09 15.83
CA THR A 704 13.78 -43.33 16.88
C THR A 704 13.84 -44.79 17.37
N ASP A 705 14.08 -45.76 16.48
CA ASP A 705 14.22 -47.18 16.85
C ASP A 705 15.50 -47.48 17.63
N ASP A 706 16.59 -46.75 17.39
CA ASP A 706 17.81 -46.89 18.20
C ASP A 706 17.56 -46.35 19.59
N ALA A 707 16.89 -45.20 19.71
CA ALA A 707 16.52 -44.63 20.99
C ALA A 707 15.59 -45.58 21.78
N VAL A 708 14.61 -46.20 21.11
CA VAL A 708 13.78 -47.29 21.68
C VAL A 708 14.64 -48.47 22.13
N GLY A 709 15.60 -48.90 21.30
CA GLY A 709 16.53 -49.99 21.60
C GLY A 709 17.39 -49.71 22.83
N VAL A 710 17.97 -48.51 22.93
CA VAL A 710 18.76 -48.05 24.08
C VAL A 710 17.89 -48.04 25.35
N CYS A 711 16.68 -47.48 25.28
CA CYS A 711 15.77 -47.48 26.42
C CYS A 711 15.41 -48.90 26.87
N ARG A 712 15.07 -49.80 25.93
CA ARG A 712 14.77 -51.21 26.22
C ARG A 712 15.96 -51.94 26.84
N GLN A 713 17.18 -51.68 26.36
CA GLN A 713 18.40 -52.25 26.92
C GLN A 713 18.60 -51.82 28.38
N HIS A 714 18.46 -50.53 28.69
CA HIS A 714 18.53 -50.02 30.06
C HIS A 714 17.44 -50.61 30.98
N LEU A 715 16.30 -51.00 30.42
CA LEU A 715 15.20 -51.64 31.15
C LEU A 715 15.29 -53.18 31.21
N GLY A 716 16.31 -53.80 30.62
CA GLY A 716 16.43 -55.26 30.53
C GLY A 716 15.36 -55.93 29.65
N LEU A 717 14.75 -55.17 28.74
CA LEU A 717 13.73 -55.64 27.80
C LEU A 717 14.38 -56.12 26.50
N GLN A 718 13.69 -56.99 25.76
CA GLN A 718 14.17 -57.37 24.43
C GLN A 718 14.19 -56.16 23.50
N PRO A 719 15.22 -56.05 22.62
CA PRO A 719 15.28 -54.99 21.61
C PRO A 719 13.98 -54.92 20.81
N GLY A 720 13.51 -53.70 20.53
CA GLY A 720 12.34 -53.50 19.69
C GLY A 720 12.59 -53.95 18.26
N THR A 721 11.53 -54.29 17.54
CA THR A 721 11.59 -54.46 16.08
C THR A 721 11.88 -53.12 15.42
N LYS A 722 12.89 -53.09 14.56
CA LYS A 722 13.19 -51.92 13.74
C LYS A 722 12.07 -51.72 12.71
N SER A 723 11.70 -50.48 12.47
CA SER A 723 10.72 -50.10 11.46
C SER A 723 11.28 -50.36 10.07
N PHE A 724 10.41 -50.80 9.14
CA PHE A 724 10.74 -50.94 7.72
C PHE A 724 11.40 -49.68 7.15
N TRP A 725 10.96 -48.48 7.56
CA TRP A 725 11.57 -47.22 7.08
C TRP A 725 12.94 -46.98 7.68
N THR A 726 13.18 -47.37 8.93
CA THR A 726 14.49 -47.30 9.57
C THR A 726 15.46 -48.29 8.95
N GLU A 727 15.01 -49.51 8.65
CA GLU A 727 15.80 -50.50 7.93
C GLU A 727 16.06 -50.03 6.51
N LYS A 728 15.04 -49.55 5.78
CA LYS A 728 15.19 -49.00 4.43
C LYS A 728 16.14 -47.80 4.38
N LEU A 729 16.08 -46.87 5.35
CA LEU A 729 17.01 -45.74 5.47
C LEU A 729 18.40 -46.15 5.99
N ARG A 730 18.59 -47.39 6.47
CA ARG A 730 19.92 -47.94 6.77
C ARG A 730 20.48 -48.77 5.62
N GLU A 731 19.62 -49.49 4.91
CA GLU A 731 19.94 -50.29 3.72
C GLU A 731 20.25 -49.38 2.52
N LYS A 732 19.48 -48.29 2.39
CA LYS A 732 19.70 -47.17 1.48
C LYS A 732 19.38 -45.88 2.24
N PRO A 733 20.33 -45.33 3.02
CA PRO A 733 20.19 -43.95 3.49
C PRO A 733 19.84 -43.09 2.29
N GLU A 734 18.74 -42.34 2.37
CA GLU A 734 18.58 -41.23 1.45
C GLU A 734 19.81 -40.37 1.68
N GLU A 735 20.72 -40.40 0.69
CA GLU A 735 22.03 -39.80 0.86
C GLU A 735 21.81 -38.33 1.23
N PRO A 736 22.40 -37.84 2.32
CA PRO A 736 22.38 -36.40 2.55
C PRO A 736 22.85 -35.69 1.28
N PRO A 737 22.40 -34.44 1.04
CA PRO A 737 22.95 -33.64 -0.02
C PRO A 737 24.48 -33.78 -0.02
N LYS A 738 25.06 -34.07 -1.18
CA LYS A 738 26.51 -34.21 -1.27
C LYS A 738 27.11 -32.85 -0.95
N ALA A 739 27.83 -32.81 0.17
CA ALA A 739 28.52 -31.61 0.60
C ALA A 739 29.66 -31.32 -0.36
N PHE A 740 29.84 -30.05 -0.72
CA PHE A 740 30.96 -29.62 -1.55
C PHE A 740 31.45 -28.23 -1.13
N ASN A 741 32.68 -27.89 -1.54
CA ASN A 741 33.28 -26.59 -1.30
C ASN A 741 33.44 -25.84 -2.62
N LEU A 742 33.42 -24.50 -2.58
CA LEU A 742 33.58 -23.66 -3.76
C LEU A 742 35.00 -23.68 -4.36
N GLY A 743 36.00 -24.12 -3.59
CA GLY A 743 37.41 -24.05 -4.00
C GLY A 743 37.96 -22.63 -3.96
N ALA A 744 38.99 -22.37 -4.77
CA ALA A 744 39.57 -21.03 -4.91
C ALA A 744 38.76 -20.21 -5.96
N PRO A 745 38.56 -18.91 -5.74
CA PRO A 745 37.91 -18.07 -6.74
C PRO A 745 38.78 -17.95 -7.99
N GLU A 746 38.13 -17.90 -9.15
CA GLU A 746 38.78 -17.63 -10.44
C GLU A 746 39.23 -16.16 -10.53
N LEU A 747 38.48 -15.25 -9.88
CA LEU A 747 38.75 -13.81 -9.85
C LEU A 747 38.14 -13.18 -8.59
N THR A 748 38.83 -12.19 -8.02
CA THR A 748 38.31 -11.32 -6.94
C THR A 748 38.40 -9.87 -7.38
N ILE A 749 37.28 -9.12 -7.33
CA ILE A 749 37.21 -7.75 -7.85
C ILE A 749 36.23 -6.86 -7.07
N GLY A 750 36.72 -5.69 -6.66
CA GLY A 750 35.96 -4.63 -5.98
C GLY A 750 35.10 -5.11 -4.80
N ARG A 751 33.81 -4.72 -4.79
CA ARG A 751 32.90 -4.91 -3.65
C ARG A 751 31.77 -5.92 -3.90
N SER A 752 31.23 -5.98 -5.11
CA SER A 752 30.12 -6.88 -5.49
C SER A 752 30.24 -7.20 -6.97
N ILE A 753 29.97 -8.44 -7.36
CA ILE A 753 30.10 -8.89 -8.74
C ILE A 753 28.76 -9.22 -9.39
N VAL A 754 28.50 -8.55 -10.51
CA VAL A 754 27.48 -8.96 -11.49
C VAL A 754 28.19 -9.36 -12.77
N PHE A 755 27.75 -10.43 -13.43
CA PHE A 755 28.41 -10.92 -14.63
C PHE A 755 27.46 -11.56 -15.65
N ALA A 756 27.92 -11.63 -16.88
CA ALA A 756 27.32 -12.39 -17.97
C ALA A 756 28.40 -13.11 -18.78
N CYS A 757 28.23 -14.41 -18.94
CA CYS A 757 29.14 -15.25 -19.71
C CYS A 757 28.86 -15.13 -21.22
N ASP A 758 29.92 -15.10 -22.03
CA ASP A 758 29.89 -14.87 -23.48
C ASP A 758 31.01 -15.67 -24.16
N GLY A 759 30.82 -16.99 -24.25
CA GLY A 759 31.83 -17.91 -24.77
C GLY A 759 33.11 -17.88 -23.94
N ASN A 760 34.24 -17.48 -24.54
CA ASN A 760 35.53 -17.38 -23.85
C ASN A 760 35.70 -16.09 -23.02
N LYS A 761 34.67 -15.24 -22.95
CA LYS A 761 34.70 -13.96 -22.25
C LYS A 761 33.62 -13.92 -21.17
N ILE A 762 33.92 -13.19 -20.10
CA ILE A 762 32.96 -12.87 -19.04
C ILE A 762 32.90 -11.36 -18.91
N TRP A 763 31.73 -10.79 -19.17
CA TRP A 763 31.46 -9.39 -18.95
C TRP A 763 31.03 -9.23 -17.50
N LEU A 764 31.76 -8.44 -16.73
CA LEU A 764 31.51 -8.31 -15.30
C LEU A 764 31.70 -6.87 -14.82
N ALA A 765 31.10 -6.54 -13.69
CA ALA A 765 31.32 -5.25 -13.05
C ALA A 765 31.50 -5.44 -11.55
N ASP A 766 32.31 -4.58 -10.96
CA ASP A 766 32.61 -4.53 -9.52
C ASP A 766 31.64 -3.65 -8.72
N GLY A 767 30.55 -3.27 -9.38
CA GLY A 767 29.59 -2.24 -8.98
C GLY A 767 29.84 -0.89 -9.67
N VAL A 768 31.06 -0.53 -10.05
CA VAL A 768 31.34 0.82 -10.58
C VAL A 768 31.75 0.77 -12.04
N VAL A 769 32.72 -0.08 -12.37
CA VAL A 769 33.33 -0.11 -13.71
C VAL A 769 33.03 -1.45 -14.39
N PRO A 770 32.63 -1.44 -15.67
CA PRO A 770 32.49 -2.66 -16.44
C PRO A 770 33.84 -3.14 -16.98
N PHE A 771 34.07 -4.44 -16.87
CA PHE A 771 35.24 -5.15 -17.36
C PHE A 771 34.83 -6.31 -18.25
N VAL A 772 35.78 -6.74 -19.09
CA VAL A 772 35.75 -8.02 -19.78
C VAL A 772 36.93 -8.86 -19.32
N TYR A 773 36.63 -10.04 -18.81
CA TYR A 773 37.61 -11.04 -18.41
C TYR A 773 37.69 -12.11 -19.49
N ASP A 774 38.86 -12.31 -20.08
CA ASP A 774 39.10 -13.33 -21.09
C ASP A 774 39.67 -14.60 -20.44
N LEU A 775 38.97 -15.72 -20.62
CA LEU A 775 39.30 -16.99 -19.96
C LEU A 775 40.57 -17.65 -20.53
N GLY A 776 40.99 -17.26 -21.73
CA GLY A 776 42.15 -17.82 -22.40
C GLY A 776 43.47 -17.22 -21.90
N ASP A 777 43.56 -15.88 -21.88
CA ASP A 777 44.74 -15.15 -21.44
C ASP A 777 44.70 -14.74 -19.94
N LYS A 778 43.55 -14.98 -19.28
CA LYS A 778 43.25 -14.56 -17.89
C LYS A 778 43.49 -13.06 -17.64
N GLN A 779 43.24 -12.23 -18.66
CA GLN A 779 43.36 -10.78 -18.56
C GLN A 779 42.00 -10.13 -18.31
N LEU A 780 42.01 -9.16 -17.39
CA LEU A 780 40.89 -8.26 -17.15
C LEU A 780 41.13 -6.96 -17.92
N LYS A 781 40.17 -6.55 -18.76
CA LYS A 781 40.25 -5.31 -19.57
C LYS A 781 39.04 -4.43 -19.29
N GLU A 782 39.27 -3.14 -19.06
CA GLU A 782 38.18 -2.18 -18.92
C GLU A 782 37.38 -2.05 -20.22
N VAL A 783 36.06 -1.95 -20.09
CA VAL A 783 35.16 -1.68 -21.20
C VAL A 783 35.04 -0.17 -21.35
N ASN A 784 35.07 0.32 -22.59
CA ASN A 784 34.80 1.73 -22.88
C ASN A 784 33.42 2.14 -22.36
N TRP A 785 33.39 3.09 -21.44
CA TRP A 785 32.23 3.41 -20.59
C TRP A 785 32.07 4.92 -20.41
N PRO A 786 30.84 5.46 -20.22
CA PRO A 786 30.64 6.88 -19.96
C PRO A 786 31.31 7.30 -18.63
N VAL A 787 32.27 8.24 -18.73
CA VAL A 787 33.05 8.73 -17.56
C VAL A 787 32.14 9.36 -16.48
N SER A 788 30.97 9.88 -16.85
CA SER A 788 30.02 10.49 -15.91
C SER A 788 29.22 9.49 -15.07
N PHE A 789 29.28 8.18 -15.38
CA PHE A 789 28.47 7.16 -14.71
C PHE A 789 29.24 6.50 -13.56
N GLU A 790 29.71 7.29 -12.59
CA GLU A 790 30.34 6.78 -11.37
C GLU A 790 29.29 6.25 -10.35
N ARG A 791 28.33 5.37 -10.71
CA ARG A 791 27.44 4.66 -9.75
C ARG A 791 26.83 3.33 -10.27
N ASN A 792 26.96 2.28 -9.46
CA ASN A 792 26.21 1.01 -9.36
C ASN A 792 25.54 0.46 -10.63
N ILE A 793 26.30 -0.33 -11.40
CA ILE A 793 25.78 -1.31 -12.36
C ILE A 793 24.93 -2.34 -11.60
N SER A 794 23.68 -2.56 -12.02
CA SER A 794 22.73 -3.44 -11.33
C SER A 794 22.63 -4.83 -11.95
N CYS A 795 22.80 -4.92 -13.27
CA CYS A 795 22.63 -6.16 -14.03
C CYS A 795 23.33 -6.04 -15.39
N VAL A 796 23.66 -7.19 -15.97
CA VAL A 796 24.29 -7.29 -17.28
C VAL A 796 23.70 -8.47 -18.03
N THR A 797 23.52 -8.32 -19.34
CA THR A 797 23.18 -9.42 -20.24
C THR A 797 23.89 -9.25 -21.57
N VAL A 798 23.98 -10.32 -22.35
CA VAL A 798 24.63 -10.34 -23.66
C VAL A 798 23.71 -10.91 -24.71
N ASP A 799 23.79 -10.36 -25.92
CA ASP A 799 23.27 -10.97 -27.13
C ASP A 799 24.44 -11.34 -28.06
N LYS A 800 24.20 -11.70 -29.32
CA LYS A 800 25.27 -12.10 -30.25
C LYS A 800 26.27 -10.96 -30.54
N GLU A 801 25.80 -9.72 -30.64
CA GLU A 801 26.58 -8.57 -31.11
C GLU A 801 26.90 -7.56 -30.00
N ARG A 802 26.14 -7.57 -28.91
CA ARG A 802 26.11 -6.49 -27.92
C ARG A 802 26.13 -7.00 -26.49
N VAL A 803 26.56 -6.10 -25.62
CA VAL A 803 26.50 -6.22 -24.17
C VAL A 803 25.58 -5.12 -23.66
N TRP A 804 24.68 -5.47 -22.77
CA TRP A 804 23.69 -4.56 -22.21
C TRP A 804 23.90 -4.45 -20.71
N TRP A 805 24.02 -3.22 -20.22
CA TRP A 805 24.31 -2.89 -18.83
C TRP A 805 23.17 -2.07 -18.24
N GLY A 806 22.53 -2.61 -17.20
CA GLY A 806 21.56 -1.88 -16.40
C GLY A 806 22.27 -1.10 -15.30
N THR A 807 21.80 0.12 -15.04
CA THR A 807 22.37 0.99 -14.01
C THR A 807 21.31 1.36 -12.95
N ARG A 808 21.78 1.76 -11.76
CA ARG A 808 20.93 2.36 -10.73
C ARG A 808 20.88 3.88 -10.87
N GLY A 809 20.28 4.37 -11.97
CA GLY A 809 19.94 5.79 -12.13
C GLY A 809 20.38 6.47 -13.41
N ASN A 810 21.09 5.77 -14.31
CA ASN A 810 21.58 6.33 -15.57
C ASN A 810 20.96 5.63 -16.81
N GLY A 811 19.94 4.79 -16.61
CA GLY A 811 19.28 4.06 -17.67
C GLY A 811 20.06 2.82 -18.11
N LEU A 812 19.94 2.50 -19.40
CA LEU A 812 20.50 1.30 -20.02
C LEU A 812 21.66 1.68 -20.95
N VAL A 813 22.78 0.97 -20.85
CA VAL A 813 23.92 1.18 -21.73
C VAL A 813 24.12 -0.05 -22.61
N GLN A 814 24.12 0.15 -23.92
CA GLN A 814 24.45 -0.86 -24.92
C GLN A 814 25.89 -0.66 -25.37
N VAL A 815 26.70 -1.71 -25.39
CA VAL A 815 28.06 -1.71 -25.92
C VAL A 815 28.13 -2.68 -27.10
N ASP A 816 28.64 -2.23 -28.24
CA ASP A 816 28.89 -3.07 -29.41
C ASP A 816 30.20 -3.85 -29.21
N LYS A 817 30.13 -5.20 -29.28
CA LYS A 817 31.27 -6.08 -28.98
C LYS A 817 32.43 -5.94 -29.97
N ARG A 818 32.17 -5.47 -31.19
CA ARG A 818 33.17 -5.39 -32.27
C ARG A 818 33.94 -4.07 -32.22
N THR A 819 33.23 -2.98 -31.94
CA THR A 819 33.77 -1.62 -31.98
C THR A 819 34.12 -1.07 -30.60
N GLY A 820 33.52 -1.60 -29.53
CA GLY A 820 33.62 -1.04 -28.19
C GLY A 820 32.88 0.29 -28.02
N ASN A 821 32.08 0.71 -29.00
CA ASN A 821 31.27 1.92 -28.88
C ASN A 821 30.04 1.65 -28.02
N TYR A 822 29.62 2.65 -27.24
CA TYR A 822 28.42 2.56 -26.41
C TYR A 822 27.31 3.50 -26.88
N LYS A 823 26.07 3.13 -26.57
CA LYS A 823 24.86 3.97 -26.67
C LYS A 823 24.13 3.94 -25.33
N ILE A 824 23.67 5.11 -24.88
CA ILE A 824 22.85 5.26 -23.67
C ILE A 824 21.39 5.35 -24.11
N TYR A 825 20.51 4.67 -23.38
CA TYR A 825 19.07 4.81 -23.47
C TYR A 825 18.58 5.47 -22.18
N ASP A 826 17.85 6.57 -22.33
CA ASP A 826 17.29 7.37 -21.23
C ASP A 826 15.81 7.72 -21.47
N GLU A 827 15.29 8.71 -20.75
CA GLU A 827 13.91 9.18 -20.90
C GLU A 827 13.59 9.68 -22.32
N ALA A 828 14.55 10.29 -23.02
CA ALA A 828 14.38 10.75 -24.41
C ALA A 828 14.24 9.57 -25.39
N ASP A 829 14.73 8.39 -25.00
CA ASP A 829 14.53 7.13 -25.71
C ASP A 829 13.30 6.33 -25.27
N GLY A 830 12.52 6.89 -24.35
CA GLY A 830 11.22 6.37 -23.93
C GLY A 830 11.24 5.58 -22.62
N LEU A 831 12.41 5.37 -22.00
CA LEU A 831 12.52 4.67 -20.71
C LEU A 831 11.76 5.45 -19.62
N PRO A 832 10.78 4.83 -18.93
CA PRO A 832 10.01 5.52 -17.91
C PRO A 832 10.80 5.82 -16.63
N LEU A 833 11.79 4.99 -16.30
CA LEU A 833 12.68 5.13 -15.15
C LEU A 833 14.11 4.75 -15.56
N LEU A 834 15.08 5.43 -14.97
CA LEU A 834 16.52 5.20 -15.22
C LEU A 834 17.13 4.11 -14.31
N ASN A 835 16.35 3.57 -13.38
CA ASN A 835 16.75 2.45 -12.53
C ASN A 835 16.39 1.13 -13.21
N ILE A 836 17.38 0.47 -13.80
CA ILE A 836 17.22 -0.84 -14.43
C ILE A 836 17.40 -1.91 -13.37
N THR A 837 16.43 -2.81 -13.23
CA THR A 837 16.40 -3.83 -12.18
C THR A 837 16.71 -5.22 -12.68
N SER A 838 16.41 -5.52 -13.94
CA SER A 838 16.74 -6.80 -14.58
C SER A 838 16.84 -6.65 -16.09
N LEU A 839 17.61 -7.55 -16.71
CA LEU A 839 17.75 -7.65 -18.15
C LEU A 839 17.62 -9.12 -18.58
N GLY A 840 16.98 -9.34 -19.74
CA GLY A 840 16.91 -10.65 -20.37
C GLY A 840 17.19 -10.53 -21.87
N SER A 841 18.01 -11.42 -22.42
CA SER A 841 18.29 -11.44 -23.86
C SER A 841 17.03 -11.83 -24.64
N ALA A 842 16.80 -11.21 -25.81
CA ALA A 842 15.65 -11.51 -26.66
C ALA A 842 16.08 -12.31 -27.91
N ASP A 843 15.32 -13.36 -28.24
CA ASP A 843 15.65 -14.29 -29.35
C ASP A 843 15.77 -13.61 -30.72
N GLN A 844 15.01 -12.54 -30.97
CA GLN A 844 14.99 -11.82 -32.26
C GLN A 844 16.12 -10.78 -32.38
N GLY A 845 17.03 -10.71 -31.41
CA GLY A 845 17.99 -9.62 -31.25
C GLY A 845 17.35 -8.46 -30.51
N GLY A 846 17.98 -8.03 -29.42
CA GLY A 846 17.45 -7.00 -28.52
C GLY A 846 17.50 -7.44 -27.06
N VAL A 847 16.86 -6.66 -26.20
CA VAL A 847 16.87 -6.88 -24.75
C VAL A 847 15.51 -6.58 -24.14
N TRP A 848 15.04 -7.49 -23.29
CA TRP A 848 13.96 -7.25 -22.35
C TRP A 848 14.50 -6.49 -21.15
N VAL A 849 13.80 -5.44 -20.74
CA VAL A 849 14.27 -4.52 -19.71
C VAL A 849 13.22 -4.44 -18.61
N GLY A 850 13.59 -4.86 -17.41
CA GLY A 850 12.88 -4.58 -16.17
C GLY A 850 13.42 -3.29 -15.56
N TYR A 851 12.53 -2.42 -15.11
CA TYR A 851 12.88 -1.15 -14.48
C TYR A 851 12.05 -0.94 -13.22
N GLY A 852 12.61 -0.22 -12.25
CA GLY A 852 11.88 0.08 -11.03
C GLY A 852 12.67 0.78 -9.94
N LYS A 853 11.93 1.46 -9.07
CA LYS A 853 12.40 2.14 -7.87
C LYS A 853 11.30 2.09 -6.81
N ASP A 854 11.65 1.68 -5.60
CA ASP A 854 10.72 1.46 -4.49
C ASP A 854 9.55 0.52 -4.89
N ILE A 855 8.34 1.07 -4.99
CA ILE A 855 7.11 0.34 -5.31
C ILE A 855 6.60 0.59 -6.73
N LEU A 856 7.36 1.32 -7.56
CA LEU A 856 7.01 1.64 -8.94
C LEU A 856 7.98 0.96 -9.89
N GLY A 857 7.47 0.34 -10.94
CA GLY A 857 8.29 -0.25 -11.97
C GLY A 857 7.47 -0.82 -13.11
N GLY A 858 8.06 -1.75 -13.81
CA GLY A 858 7.44 -2.48 -14.90
C GLY A 858 8.51 -3.08 -15.76
N MET A 859 8.15 -3.32 -17.01
CA MET A 859 9.09 -3.83 -17.99
C MET A 859 8.69 -3.47 -19.42
N GLY A 860 9.61 -3.73 -20.33
CA GLY A 860 9.40 -3.58 -21.77
C GLY A 860 10.57 -4.16 -22.52
N PHE A 861 10.81 -3.68 -23.73
CA PHE A 861 11.93 -4.09 -24.56
C PHE A 861 12.48 -2.91 -25.39
N ILE A 862 13.72 -3.06 -25.85
CA ILE A 862 14.28 -2.14 -26.84
C ILE A 862 13.94 -2.65 -28.24
N ASP A 863 13.16 -1.86 -28.98
CA ASP A 863 12.94 -2.10 -30.39
C ASP A 863 14.19 -1.64 -31.17
N LEU A 864 14.90 -2.59 -31.76
CA LEU A 864 16.13 -2.33 -32.50
C LEU A 864 15.91 -1.59 -33.82
N HIS A 865 14.71 -1.62 -34.38
CA HIS A 865 14.40 -0.90 -35.62
C HIS A 865 14.25 0.60 -35.35
N THR A 866 13.48 0.97 -34.32
CA THR A 866 13.25 2.37 -33.95
C THR A 866 14.33 2.91 -33.02
N GLY A 867 15.08 2.04 -32.35
CA GLY A 867 16.07 2.41 -31.34
C GLY A 867 15.44 3.01 -30.08
N LYS A 868 14.15 2.72 -29.83
CA LYS A 868 13.35 3.24 -28.72
C LYS A 868 12.90 2.12 -27.77
N PHE A 869 12.64 2.50 -26.53
CA PHE A 869 12.05 1.63 -25.53
C PHE A 869 10.53 1.53 -25.70
N VAL A 870 10.00 0.32 -25.67
CA VAL A 870 8.56 0.02 -25.71
C VAL A 870 8.17 -0.66 -24.39
N GLY A 871 7.48 0.07 -23.53
CA GLY A 871 7.04 -0.40 -22.21
C GLY A 871 5.69 -1.12 -22.24
N PHE A 872 5.51 -2.14 -21.41
CA PHE A 872 4.19 -2.68 -21.13
C PHE A 872 3.52 -1.90 -20.02
N THR A 873 2.28 -1.48 -20.24
CA THR A 873 1.51 -0.70 -19.27
C THR A 873 0.17 -1.40 -19.00
N PRO A 874 -0.19 -1.69 -17.72
CA PRO A 874 -1.50 -2.25 -17.39
C PRO A 874 -2.62 -1.27 -17.72
N GLU A 875 -3.82 -1.78 -17.95
CA GLU A 875 -4.98 -0.92 -18.20
C GLU A 875 -5.60 -0.50 -16.88
N LEU A 876 -6.02 0.78 -16.78
CA LEU A 876 -6.77 1.26 -15.63
C LEU A 876 -8.15 0.59 -15.60
N ALA A 877 -8.61 0.28 -14.39
CA ALA A 877 -9.96 -0.21 -14.15
C ALA A 877 -10.89 0.92 -13.70
N LYS A 878 -12.20 0.72 -13.79
CA LYS A 878 -13.18 1.68 -13.24
C LYS A 878 -13.01 1.89 -11.72
N SER A 879 -12.56 0.87 -10.99
CA SER A 879 -12.34 0.94 -9.54
C SER A 879 -11.15 1.82 -9.14
N THR A 880 -10.24 2.14 -10.06
CA THR A 880 -9.00 2.88 -9.78
C THR A 880 -9.26 4.26 -9.17
N VAL A 881 -10.25 4.98 -9.68
CA VAL A 881 -10.61 6.34 -9.23
C VAL A 881 -11.08 6.39 -7.77
N ALA A 882 -11.62 5.28 -7.25
CA ALA A 882 -12.14 5.17 -5.89
C ALA A 882 -11.20 4.40 -4.94
N SER A 883 -10.00 4.02 -5.40
CA SER A 883 -9.06 3.26 -4.57
C SER A 883 -8.53 4.12 -3.42
N ARG A 884 -8.51 3.56 -2.20
CA ARG A 884 -7.88 4.20 -1.03
C ARG A 884 -6.49 3.68 -0.73
N TYR A 885 -6.05 2.68 -1.48
CA TYR A 885 -4.78 1.97 -1.27
C TYR A 885 -3.74 2.28 -2.36
N GLY A 886 -4.14 3.05 -3.38
CA GLY A 886 -3.41 3.13 -4.65
C GLY A 886 -3.66 1.88 -5.49
N GLU A 887 -3.25 1.88 -6.76
CA GLU A 887 -3.09 0.63 -7.50
C GLU A 887 -1.72 0.04 -7.14
N SER A 888 -1.70 -0.79 -6.10
CA SER A 888 -0.47 -1.38 -5.60
C SER A 888 0.04 -2.51 -6.48
N SER A 889 -0.82 -3.23 -7.21
CA SER A 889 -0.42 -4.29 -8.14
C SER A 889 -1.38 -4.39 -9.33
N ALA A 890 -0.85 -4.77 -10.49
CA ALA A 890 -1.67 -5.08 -11.65
C ALA A 890 -2.30 -6.48 -11.49
N PRO A 891 -3.52 -6.72 -11.99
CA PRO A 891 -4.09 -8.06 -12.10
C PRO A 891 -3.11 -9.04 -12.75
N GLY A 892 -3.12 -10.32 -12.35
CA GLY A 892 -2.16 -11.33 -12.85
C GLY A 892 -2.19 -11.56 -14.37
N ASN A 893 -3.28 -11.17 -15.03
CA ASN A 893 -3.50 -11.22 -16.47
C ASN A 893 -3.16 -9.91 -17.20
N GLU A 894 -2.42 -9.01 -16.55
CA GLU A 894 -1.94 -7.74 -17.10
C GLU A 894 -0.42 -7.60 -16.93
N PRO A 895 0.22 -6.65 -17.63
CA PRO A 895 1.62 -6.30 -17.40
C PRO A 895 1.92 -5.93 -15.93
N PRO A 896 3.14 -6.20 -15.45
CA PRO A 896 3.55 -5.82 -14.10
C PRO A 896 3.58 -4.28 -13.93
N ARG A 897 3.24 -3.83 -12.72
CA ARG A 897 3.40 -2.41 -12.29
C ARG A 897 4.49 -2.24 -11.23
N LYS A 898 4.95 -3.35 -10.67
CA LYS A 898 6.05 -3.38 -9.72
C LYS A 898 7.39 -3.63 -10.43
N PRO A 899 8.52 -3.34 -9.75
CA PRO A 899 9.82 -3.72 -10.25
C PRO A 899 9.86 -5.20 -10.65
N VAL A 900 10.40 -5.45 -11.85
CA VAL A 900 10.68 -6.79 -12.35
C VAL A 900 12.14 -7.12 -12.01
N LEU A 901 12.33 -8.15 -11.20
CA LEU A 901 13.63 -8.49 -10.61
C LEU A 901 14.32 -9.66 -11.31
N GLY A 902 13.59 -10.39 -12.17
CA GLY A 902 14.18 -11.37 -13.07
C GLY A 902 13.35 -11.57 -14.34
N ILE A 903 14.02 -11.85 -15.45
CA ILE A 903 13.41 -12.05 -16.77
C ILE A 903 14.09 -13.25 -17.43
N GLN A 904 13.30 -14.24 -17.83
CA GLN A 904 13.78 -15.42 -18.54
C GLN A 904 12.87 -15.73 -19.73
N GLN A 905 13.41 -15.61 -20.94
CA GLN A 905 12.77 -16.13 -22.14
C GLN A 905 13.13 -17.62 -22.28
N THR A 906 12.14 -18.49 -22.47
CA THR A 906 12.35 -19.95 -22.59
C THR A 906 12.17 -20.45 -24.01
N THR A 907 11.33 -19.78 -24.80
CA THR A 907 11.14 -20.03 -26.22
C THR A 907 10.94 -18.69 -26.95
N SER A 908 10.87 -18.73 -28.28
CA SER A 908 10.49 -17.55 -29.08
C SER A 908 9.10 -16.97 -28.73
N ASN A 909 8.26 -17.72 -28.00
CA ASN A 909 6.92 -17.32 -27.59
C ASN A 909 6.77 -17.06 -26.08
N ASP A 910 7.58 -17.69 -25.22
CA ASP A 910 7.29 -17.76 -23.79
C ASP A 910 8.31 -16.97 -22.97
N LEU A 911 7.82 -15.99 -22.21
CA LEU A 911 8.61 -15.12 -21.34
C LEU A 911 8.11 -15.22 -19.90
N TRP A 912 9.00 -15.56 -18.99
CA TRP A 912 8.72 -15.68 -17.56
C TRP A 912 9.42 -14.56 -16.79
N ILE A 913 8.70 -13.96 -15.85
CA ILE A 913 9.22 -12.84 -15.06
C ILE A 913 8.92 -12.99 -13.57
N ALA A 914 9.90 -12.61 -12.75
CA ALA A 914 9.71 -12.39 -11.33
C ALA A 914 9.35 -10.92 -11.09
N GLU A 915 8.06 -10.68 -10.85
CA GLU A 915 7.61 -9.42 -10.26
C GLU A 915 7.75 -9.51 -8.73
N TYR A 916 8.01 -8.39 -8.06
CA TYR A 916 8.10 -8.27 -6.60
C TYR A 916 7.06 -9.10 -5.81
N THR A 917 5.84 -9.25 -6.36
CA THR A 917 4.70 -9.92 -5.72
C THR A 917 4.34 -11.29 -6.29
N GLY A 918 4.95 -11.73 -7.40
CA GLY A 918 4.57 -13.00 -8.04
C GLY A 918 5.35 -13.34 -9.31
N LEU A 919 5.22 -14.60 -9.73
CA LEU A 919 5.66 -15.05 -11.05
C LEU A 919 4.60 -14.69 -12.10
N ARG A 920 5.01 -14.12 -13.23
CA ARG A 920 4.13 -13.90 -14.40
C ARG A 920 4.71 -14.55 -15.65
N HIS A 921 3.81 -14.84 -16.57
CA HIS A 921 4.09 -15.40 -17.88
C HIS A 921 3.47 -14.51 -18.97
N PHE A 922 4.24 -14.20 -19.99
CA PHE A 922 3.82 -13.44 -21.16
C PHE A 922 4.01 -14.28 -22.43
N SER A 923 2.91 -14.52 -23.15
CA SER A 923 2.94 -15.10 -24.50
C SER A 923 3.18 -13.97 -25.51
N ILE A 924 4.32 -14.03 -26.18
CA ILE A 924 4.78 -13.02 -27.14
C ILE A 924 3.90 -13.01 -28.40
N ALA A 925 3.56 -14.19 -28.95
CA ALA A 925 2.74 -14.26 -30.17
C ALA A 925 1.29 -13.81 -29.93
N GLU A 926 0.70 -14.18 -28.79
CA GLU A 926 -0.68 -13.79 -28.44
C GLU A 926 -0.77 -12.39 -27.81
N LYS A 927 0.36 -11.83 -27.36
CA LYS A 927 0.44 -10.61 -26.54
C LYS A 927 -0.42 -10.70 -25.28
N LYS A 928 -0.42 -11.85 -24.60
CA LYS A 928 -1.24 -12.12 -23.41
C LYS A 928 -0.41 -12.39 -22.17
N TRP A 929 -0.89 -11.85 -21.06
CA TRP A 929 -0.35 -12.05 -19.73
C TRP A 929 -1.14 -13.11 -18.97
N SER A 930 -0.43 -13.86 -18.15
CA SER A 930 -0.99 -14.84 -17.23
C SER A 930 -0.13 -14.91 -15.97
N SER A 931 -0.73 -15.33 -14.86
CA SER A 931 -0.03 -15.57 -13.62
C SER A 931 -0.40 -16.96 -13.14
N PRO A 932 0.57 -17.87 -12.93
CA PRO A 932 0.32 -19.05 -12.11
C PRO A 932 -0.10 -18.62 -10.69
N SER A 933 -0.77 -19.51 -9.96
CA SER A 933 -1.39 -19.22 -8.65
C SER A 933 -0.40 -18.56 -7.68
N ASN A 934 -0.90 -17.58 -6.92
CA ASN A 934 -0.13 -16.78 -5.98
C ASN A 934 0.26 -17.61 -4.74
N TYR A 935 1.54 -17.93 -4.60
CA TYR A 935 2.11 -18.47 -3.36
C TYR A 935 2.67 -17.28 -2.58
N GLY A 936 2.35 -17.17 -1.28
CA GLY A 936 2.60 -16.00 -0.44
C GLY A 936 4.07 -15.71 -0.12
N LEU A 937 4.96 -15.75 -1.11
CA LEU A 937 6.31 -15.19 -1.01
C LEU A 937 6.20 -13.68 -0.84
N GLN A 938 7.04 -13.14 0.04
CA GLN A 938 7.33 -11.71 0.10
C GLN A 938 8.65 -11.50 -0.67
N ASP A 939 8.77 -10.36 -1.37
CA ASP A 939 10.03 -9.92 -1.98
C ASP A 939 10.68 -10.99 -2.89
N ILE A 940 10.10 -11.25 -4.06
CA ILE A 940 10.68 -12.18 -5.05
C ILE A 940 11.90 -11.52 -5.71
N PHE A 941 13.04 -12.19 -5.72
CA PHE A 941 14.31 -11.63 -6.22
C PHE A 941 14.75 -12.17 -7.58
N CYS A 942 14.36 -13.40 -7.93
CA CYS A 942 14.91 -14.09 -9.09
C CYS A 942 13.93 -15.07 -9.73
N VAL A 943 14.17 -15.37 -11.01
CA VAL A 943 13.47 -16.42 -11.78
C VAL A 943 14.49 -17.15 -12.66
N ALA A 944 14.30 -18.46 -12.81
CA ALA A 944 14.91 -19.27 -13.84
C ALA A 944 13.84 -20.19 -14.44
N ALA A 945 13.88 -20.43 -15.74
CA ALA A 945 12.84 -21.20 -16.41
C ALA A 945 13.38 -21.93 -17.63
N ASN A 946 12.70 -23.01 -18.00
CA ASN A 946 12.85 -23.72 -19.26
C ASN A 946 11.47 -24.14 -19.80
N THR A 947 11.41 -25.10 -20.71
CA THR A 947 10.14 -25.57 -21.30
C THR A 947 9.27 -26.39 -20.35
N ASN A 948 9.84 -26.94 -19.26
CA ASN A 948 9.15 -27.81 -18.32
C ASN A 948 8.79 -27.11 -17.00
N PHE A 949 9.65 -26.22 -16.51
CA PHE A 949 9.46 -25.53 -15.24
C PHE A 949 9.78 -24.05 -15.31
N ALA A 950 9.09 -23.29 -14.46
CA ALA A 950 9.45 -21.94 -14.07
C ALA A 950 9.69 -21.92 -12.55
N VAL A 951 10.89 -21.52 -12.14
CA VAL A 951 11.35 -21.52 -10.76
C VAL A 951 11.62 -20.09 -10.33
N PHE A 952 11.14 -19.70 -9.16
CA PHE A 952 11.35 -18.37 -8.62
C PHE A 952 11.65 -18.38 -7.14
N GLY A 953 12.49 -17.45 -6.70
CA GLY A 953 13.03 -17.36 -5.35
C GLY A 953 12.86 -15.97 -4.75
N GLY A 954 12.68 -15.91 -3.43
CA GLY A 954 12.45 -14.68 -2.67
C GLY A 954 12.57 -14.89 -1.16
N ARG A 955 11.80 -14.13 -0.38
CA ARG A 955 11.69 -14.25 1.09
C ARG A 955 10.29 -14.78 1.49
N GLY A 956 10.15 -16.05 1.83
CA GLY A 956 8.85 -16.62 2.20
C GLY A 956 8.69 -17.10 3.64
N TYR A 957 7.47 -17.08 4.17
CA TYR A 957 7.14 -17.67 5.49
C TYR A 957 7.08 -19.21 5.44
N ASP A 958 6.67 -19.77 4.29
CA ASP A 958 6.45 -21.20 4.06
C ASP A 958 7.47 -21.86 3.08
N GLY A 959 8.33 -21.07 2.42
CA GLY A 959 9.23 -21.53 1.35
C GLY A 959 10.02 -20.37 0.75
N GLY A 960 11.36 -20.43 0.60
CA GLY A 960 12.14 -19.39 -0.09
C GLY A 960 12.18 -19.57 -1.62
N LEU A 961 11.84 -20.78 -2.08
CA LEU A 961 11.89 -21.24 -3.46
C LEU A 961 10.57 -21.90 -3.85
N VAL A 962 10.04 -21.54 -5.01
CA VAL A 962 8.83 -22.16 -5.58
C VAL A 962 9.14 -22.68 -6.98
N ILE A 963 8.73 -23.91 -7.23
CA ILE A 963 8.87 -24.58 -8.53
C ILE A 963 7.47 -24.71 -9.13
N HIS A 964 7.25 -24.10 -10.29
CA HIS A 964 6.04 -24.22 -11.09
C HIS A 964 6.30 -25.19 -12.25
N ASN A 965 5.60 -26.32 -12.26
CA ASN A 965 5.57 -27.23 -13.39
C ASN A 965 4.58 -26.70 -14.43
N ILE A 966 5.10 -26.31 -15.59
CA ILE A 966 4.35 -25.64 -16.66
C ILE A 966 3.30 -26.60 -17.24
N ASN A 967 3.67 -27.86 -17.47
CA ASN A 967 2.79 -28.87 -18.07
C ASN A 967 1.65 -29.28 -17.15
N ALA A 968 1.93 -29.45 -15.86
CA ALA A 968 0.94 -29.82 -14.86
C ALA A 968 0.11 -28.63 -14.36
N ASN A 969 0.55 -27.40 -14.65
CA ASN A 969 0.05 -26.16 -14.07
C ASN A 969 -0.07 -26.24 -12.53
N GLN A 970 0.99 -26.76 -11.90
CA GLN A 970 1.07 -26.97 -10.47
C GLN A 970 2.34 -26.35 -9.95
N SER A 971 2.24 -25.58 -8.86
CA SER A 971 3.43 -25.12 -8.15
C SER A 971 3.53 -25.73 -6.76
N ALA A 972 4.75 -25.80 -6.25
CA ALA A 972 5.02 -26.27 -4.91
C ALA A 972 6.23 -25.55 -4.33
N HIS A 973 6.21 -25.33 -3.02
CA HIS A 973 7.37 -24.88 -2.28
C HIS A 973 8.39 -26.00 -2.18
N VAL A 974 9.67 -25.62 -2.26
CA VAL A 974 10.74 -26.44 -1.70
C VAL A 974 10.75 -26.20 -0.20
N GLN A 975 10.75 -27.28 0.59
CA GLN A 975 10.64 -27.20 2.04
C GLN A 975 11.80 -26.40 2.64
N ILE A 976 11.53 -25.69 3.75
CA ILE A 976 12.53 -25.00 4.58
C ILE A 976 12.51 -25.60 5.97
N HIS A 977 13.65 -25.54 6.63
CA HIS A 977 13.84 -25.91 8.02
C HIS A 977 13.09 -25.02 9.03
N LYS A 978 12.33 -25.65 9.94
CA LYS A 978 11.97 -25.08 11.24
C LYS A 978 12.57 -25.95 12.34
N PHE A 979 13.39 -25.34 13.17
CA PHE A 979 14.10 -25.76 14.40
C PHE A 979 14.60 -27.22 14.59
N LEU A 980 13.84 -28.26 14.30
CA LEU A 980 14.28 -29.66 14.40
C LEU A 980 14.54 -30.33 13.06
N ALA A 981 14.26 -29.61 11.98
CA ALA A 981 14.75 -29.99 10.67
C ALA A 981 16.22 -29.59 10.46
N HIS A 982 16.89 -28.93 11.41
CA HIS A 982 18.23 -28.39 11.18
C HIS A 982 19.27 -29.46 10.84
N LYS A 983 18.94 -30.72 11.04
CA LYS A 983 19.83 -31.83 10.91
C LYS A 983 18.93 -33.05 10.59
N MET A 984 18.70 -33.30 9.30
CA MET A 984 18.02 -34.51 8.80
C MET A 984 18.50 -34.81 7.38
N GLY A 985 19.81 -34.71 7.09
CA GLY A 985 20.32 -34.94 5.71
C GLY A 985 19.41 -34.41 4.62
N SER A 986 18.95 -33.18 4.78
CA SER A 986 17.59 -32.86 4.37
C SER A 986 17.47 -32.73 2.86
N LEU A 987 16.29 -33.07 2.35
CA LEU A 987 15.89 -32.77 0.97
C LEU A 987 15.52 -31.27 0.81
N ALA A 988 15.82 -30.40 1.79
CA ALA A 988 15.25 -29.06 1.98
C ALA A 988 16.32 -27.95 2.04
N LEU A 989 15.94 -26.69 1.79
CA LEU A 989 16.88 -25.56 1.75
C LEU A 989 17.31 -25.10 3.16
N PRO A 990 18.57 -24.66 3.37
CA PRO A 990 19.08 -24.22 4.68
C PRO A 990 18.29 -23.08 5.32
N ASN A 991 17.86 -22.11 4.51
CA ASN A 991 17.05 -20.99 4.97
C ASN A 991 16.14 -20.44 3.86
N LYS A 992 15.31 -19.45 4.21
CA LYS A 992 14.25 -18.90 3.36
C LYS A 992 14.69 -17.84 2.34
N TRP A 993 15.96 -17.51 2.27
CA TRP A 993 16.47 -16.46 1.38
C TRP A 993 17.06 -17.09 0.13
N VAL A 994 16.53 -16.70 -1.03
CA VAL A 994 17.00 -17.13 -2.36
C VAL A 994 17.22 -15.91 -3.23
N TYR A 995 18.46 -15.67 -3.64
CA TYR A 995 18.86 -14.47 -4.38
C TYR A 995 19.07 -14.72 -5.87
N SER A 996 19.53 -15.92 -6.24
CA SER A 996 19.87 -16.26 -7.61
C SER A 996 19.54 -17.71 -7.95
N LEU A 997 19.25 -17.94 -9.23
CA LEU A 997 18.86 -19.24 -9.76
C LEU A 997 19.53 -19.46 -11.12
N ALA A 998 19.95 -20.69 -11.39
CA ALA A 998 20.33 -21.13 -12.73
C ALA A 998 19.80 -22.54 -12.96
N MET A 999 19.16 -22.76 -14.12
CA MET A 999 18.40 -23.98 -14.38
C MET A 999 18.99 -24.75 -15.56
N ASP A 1000 19.14 -26.07 -15.40
CA ASP A 1000 19.58 -27.00 -16.45
C ASP A 1000 18.76 -28.29 -16.37
N GLY A 1001 18.01 -28.59 -17.44
CA GLY A 1001 17.10 -29.73 -17.50
C GLY A 1001 16.10 -29.75 -16.32
N ASP A 1002 16.19 -30.80 -15.51
CA ASP A 1002 15.33 -30.99 -14.33
C ASP A 1002 16.00 -30.53 -13.02
N HIS A 1003 17.16 -29.86 -13.09
CA HIS A 1003 17.90 -29.37 -11.93
C HIS A 1003 17.99 -27.85 -11.91
N VAL A 1004 17.97 -27.29 -10.71
CA VAL A 1004 18.14 -25.86 -10.47
C VAL A 1004 19.20 -25.63 -9.41
N TRP A 1005 20.22 -24.86 -9.76
CA TRP A 1005 21.16 -24.29 -8.82
C TRP A 1005 20.53 -23.09 -8.12
N VAL A 1006 20.66 -23.04 -6.80
CA VAL A 1006 19.99 -22.10 -5.91
C VAL A 1006 21.04 -21.42 -5.04
N GLY A 1007 21.23 -20.12 -5.25
CA GLY A 1007 22.09 -19.27 -4.44
C GLY A 1007 21.27 -18.53 -3.39
N GLY A 1008 21.54 -18.79 -2.11
CA GLY A 1008 20.83 -18.16 -0.99
C GLY A 1008 21.73 -17.35 -0.07
N LEU A 1009 21.25 -17.08 1.14
CA LEU A 1009 22.04 -16.41 2.17
C LEU A 1009 23.00 -17.42 2.81
N GLY A 1010 24.28 -17.34 2.47
CA GLY A 1010 25.32 -18.24 3.01
C GLY A 1010 25.27 -19.69 2.51
N TYR A 1011 24.53 -20.01 1.44
CA TYR A 1011 24.53 -21.35 0.86
C TYR A 1011 24.38 -21.37 -0.67
N LEU A 1012 24.91 -22.42 -1.29
CA LEU A 1012 24.67 -22.81 -2.69
C LEU A 1012 24.16 -24.25 -2.74
N ALA A 1013 23.01 -24.47 -3.36
CA ALA A 1013 22.35 -25.78 -3.41
C ALA A 1013 22.01 -26.21 -4.85
N LEU A 1014 22.08 -27.50 -5.13
CA LEU A 1014 21.50 -28.10 -6.34
C LEU A 1014 20.19 -28.79 -5.97
N VAL A 1015 19.10 -28.41 -6.62
CA VAL A 1015 17.75 -28.91 -6.34
C VAL A 1015 17.19 -29.59 -7.58
N ASN A 1016 16.62 -30.78 -7.41
CA ASN A 1016 15.89 -31.48 -8.45
C ASN A 1016 14.45 -30.98 -8.50
N ALA A 1017 14.00 -30.45 -9.64
CA ALA A 1017 12.71 -29.81 -9.80
C ALA A 1017 11.52 -30.79 -9.76
N ASN A 1018 11.73 -32.05 -10.16
CA ASN A 1018 10.69 -33.07 -10.10
C ASN A 1018 10.42 -33.52 -8.66
N THR A 1019 11.49 -33.84 -7.93
CA THR A 1019 11.40 -34.38 -6.56
C THR A 1019 11.37 -33.29 -5.50
N LYS A 1020 11.77 -32.06 -5.86
CA LYS A 1020 11.96 -30.89 -4.98
C LYS A 1020 13.01 -31.15 -3.90
N ARG A 1021 13.94 -32.06 -4.18
CA ARG A 1021 15.01 -32.50 -3.29
C ARG A 1021 16.28 -31.68 -3.51
N VAL A 1022 16.91 -31.24 -2.43
CA VAL A 1022 18.32 -30.81 -2.45
C VAL A 1022 19.23 -32.03 -2.62
N GLU A 1023 20.02 -32.05 -3.69
CA GLU A 1023 20.94 -33.15 -4.03
C GLU A 1023 22.40 -32.83 -3.72
N LYS A 1024 22.79 -31.55 -3.80
CA LYS A 1024 24.12 -31.05 -3.41
C LYS A 1024 23.98 -29.78 -2.61
N LEU A 1025 24.90 -29.56 -1.67
CA LEU A 1025 24.85 -28.41 -0.77
C LEU A 1025 26.24 -27.93 -0.36
N CYS A 1026 26.47 -26.63 -0.50
CA CYS A 1026 27.61 -25.91 0.05
C CYS A 1026 27.05 -24.88 1.04
N GLU A 1027 27.40 -25.01 2.32
CA GLU A 1027 27.07 -24.04 3.36
C GLU A 1027 28.34 -23.30 3.78
N LEU A 1028 28.24 -21.97 3.85
CA LEU A 1028 29.26 -21.11 4.43
C LEU A 1028 28.92 -20.86 5.90
N ASP A 1029 29.92 -20.74 6.77
CA ASP A 1029 29.71 -20.36 8.17
C ASP A 1029 29.15 -18.93 8.23
N VAL A 1030 27.82 -18.82 8.30
CA VAL A 1030 27.11 -17.57 8.58
C VAL A 1030 26.85 -17.54 10.07
N SER A 1031 27.61 -16.71 10.80
CA SER A 1031 27.09 -16.21 12.07
C SER A 1031 25.79 -15.46 11.75
N PHE A 1032 24.72 -15.67 12.53
CA PHE A 1032 23.48 -14.90 12.41
C PHE A 1032 23.51 -13.79 13.47
N PRO A 1033 24.08 -12.60 13.23
CA PRO A 1033 24.17 -11.58 14.25
C PRO A 1033 23.03 -10.60 13.98
N ASN A 1034 21.87 -10.84 14.58
CA ASN A 1034 20.70 -9.95 14.52
C ASN A 1034 20.14 -9.69 13.10
N PHE A 1035 18.87 -9.34 13.03
CA PHE A 1035 18.17 -9.02 11.77
C PHE A 1035 18.71 -7.76 11.04
N ASP A 1036 19.78 -7.12 11.53
CA ASP A 1036 20.27 -5.81 11.08
C ASP A 1036 21.79 -5.71 10.76
N SER A 1037 22.58 -6.80 10.81
CA SER A 1037 24.01 -6.73 10.42
C SER A 1037 24.27 -7.13 8.96
N TYR A 1038 24.84 -6.21 8.20
CA TYR A 1038 25.15 -6.29 6.77
C TYR A 1038 26.30 -7.27 6.41
N SER A 1039 26.73 -8.15 7.32
CA SER A 1039 27.92 -9.02 7.14
C SER A 1039 27.55 -10.48 6.84
N SER A 1040 26.67 -10.70 5.87
CA SER A 1040 26.28 -12.04 5.42
C SER A 1040 26.70 -12.26 3.96
N HIS A 1041 27.13 -13.48 3.62
CA HIS A 1041 27.59 -13.84 2.28
C HIS A 1041 26.42 -14.06 1.31
N HIS A 1042 26.42 -13.34 0.18
CA HIS A 1042 25.31 -13.36 -0.79
C HIS A 1042 25.73 -13.98 -2.12
N PHE A 1043 25.05 -15.07 -2.51
CA PHE A 1043 25.16 -15.64 -3.86
C PHE A 1043 24.30 -14.82 -4.83
N GLN A 1044 24.88 -13.77 -5.42
CA GLN A 1044 24.15 -12.72 -6.14
C GLN A 1044 23.81 -13.09 -7.59
N CYS A 1045 24.62 -13.94 -8.23
CA CYS A 1045 24.46 -14.28 -9.64
C CYS A 1045 24.94 -15.71 -9.93
N LEU A 1046 24.16 -16.44 -10.74
CA LEU A 1046 24.47 -17.80 -11.19
C LEU A 1046 24.22 -17.87 -12.70
N GLN A 1047 25.14 -18.46 -13.46
CA GLN A 1047 24.91 -18.79 -14.88
C GLN A 1047 25.54 -20.14 -15.22
N ILE A 1048 24.84 -20.95 -16.02
CA ILE A 1048 25.34 -22.22 -16.53
C ILE A 1048 25.73 -22.01 -17.99
N VAL A 1049 26.99 -22.33 -18.32
CA VAL A 1049 27.51 -22.26 -19.69
C VAL A 1049 28.28 -23.53 -20.00
N GLY A 1050 27.79 -24.31 -20.96
CA GLY A 1050 28.39 -25.59 -21.31
C GLY A 1050 28.33 -26.57 -20.15
N GLU A 1051 29.50 -26.95 -19.64
CA GLU A 1051 29.67 -27.87 -18.51
C GLU A 1051 29.99 -27.14 -17.19
N ASP A 1052 30.01 -25.81 -17.19
CA ASP A 1052 30.40 -25.00 -16.05
C ASP A 1052 29.21 -24.22 -15.46
N LEU A 1053 29.14 -24.20 -14.14
CA LEU A 1053 28.40 -23.25 -13.33
C LEU A 1053 29.34 -22.11 -12.90
N TRP A 1054 28.99 -20.89 -13.29
CA TRP A 1054 29.62 -19.68 -12.82
C TRP A 1054 28.84 -19.10 -11.64
N VAL A 1055 29.56 -18.72 -10.59
CA VAL A 1055 28.98 -18.27 -9.32
C VAL A 1055 29.60 -16.96 -8.88
N GLY A 1056 28.76 -15.94 -8.69
CA GLY A 1056 29.12 -14.67 -8.07
C GLY A 1056 28.76 -14.68 -6.59
N LEU A 1057 29.78 -14.63 -5.73
CA LEU A 1057 29.65 -14.58 -4.28
C LEU A 1057 30.33 -13.32 -3.77
N ASP A 1058 29.56 -12.37 -3.25
CA ASP A 1058 30.05 -11.05 -2.85
C ASP A 1058 30.94 -10.42 -3.94
N ASN A 1059 32.26 -10.32 -3.72
CA ASN A 1059 33.23 -9.77 -4.66
C ASN A 1059 34.08 -10.81 -5.40
N GLN A 1060 33.67 -12.08 -5.38
CA GLN A 1060 34.42 -13.22 -5.91
C GLN A 1060 33.63 -13.97 -7.00
N LEU A 1061 34.35 -14.36 -8.05
CA LEU A 1061 33.84 -15.19 -9.14
C LEU A 1061 34.39 -16.61 -9.00
N TYR A 1062 33.52 -17.61 -9.00
CA TYR A 1062 33.89 -19.01 -8.98
C TYR A 1062 33.43 -19.72 -10.25
N ARG A 1063 34.19 -20.74 -10.64
CA ARG A 1063 33.85 -21.67 -11.71
C ARG A 1063 33.78 -23.08 -11.12
N LEU A 1064 32.63 -23.72 -11.27
CA LEU A 1064 32.37 -25.07 -10.79
C LEU A 1064 31.88 -25.92 -11.96
N PRO A 1065 32.11 -27.23 -11.99
CA PRO A 1065 31.42 -28.09 -12.95
C PRO A 1065 29.92 -28.13 -12.62
N LYS A 1066 29.05 -28.12 -13.64
CA LYS A 1066 27.58 -28.07 -13.46
C LYS A 1066 27.02 -29.35 -12.83
N GLU A 1067 27.67 -30.48 -13.05
CA GLU A 1067 27.37 -31.74 -12.37
C GLU A 1067 27.81 -31.68 -10.89
N GLY A 1068 28.45 -30.59 -10.46
CA GLY A 1068 29.06 -30.31 -9.16
C GLY A 1068 30.46 -30.92 -9.03
N PRO A 1069 31.39 -30.31 -8.26
CA PRO A 1069 32.73 -30.84 -8.06
C PRO A 1069 32.75 -32.18 -7.32
#